data_AF-A0A836V949-F1
#
_entry.id   AF-A0A836V949-F1
#
_cell.length_a   1.000
_cell.length_b   1.000
_cell.length_c   1.000
_cell.angle_alpha   90.00
_cell.angle_beta   90.00
_cell.angle_gamma   90.00
#
_symmetry.space_group_name_H-M   'P 1'
#
loop_
_entity.id
_entity.type
_entity.pdbx_description
1 polymer ?
#
loop_
_entity_poly.entity_id
_entity_poly.type
_entity_poly.pdbx_seq_one_letter_code
_entity_poly.pdbx_strand_id
1 'polypeptide(L)'
;MAQKEQELSDFEKLGVFYLGKPFDLEAENEEPGYVLYESRHLTTHAVVVGMTGSGKTGLCIDLIEEAAIDNIPVLAIDPKGDISNILLAFENLSPSEFQPWVSAEEAQLNGQTIEEFAAEQAKVWRDGIAAYGQDTDRIKRLKSSADFSIYTPFSTAGIQLSVLKSFSCPPAEVLEDGESLRERVSVSTQSLLNLAGVTSDPLRGRESIFLGTIIQNAWQNGQDLSLIDLVRLIQTPNFTQVGAFDVESFFPKKERFELAMAINNLIAAPGFETWMQGESLDISKLLYTDSGKPRVSIMSISHLEDNERMFFVALFLNQVISWMRGQAGTSSLRAILYMDEIFGYFPPVANPPSKQPLLTLLKQARAYGLGVVLATQNPVDLDYKGLANCGTWFVGRLQTERDKNRLLDGLEGVAGEKGSSFDRQALDKMLSSLKKRTFLLHNTQGDGLGAFKTRFSLSYLRGPLSRNQIKTLMDGKKKAVAEKSATALPQASVGSTSVGAAPSSNSASGISAVTLSSPAPATSTSQGTAKAAKPDSPGGSSAPILPPDVPQYVLPIKGTIGANSKLIYAPCIIAVSQVRFVDTKTKLDHAVSRTWLLPVREDPVFIMMDDGTEEKIKVTDLESKPATPADFINPPQWVFQPKNYKAWAKKFQDWVVLKEKHFVLTCPAFKLSSLKDETERDFRIRVAQKAKEERDAEIDKLRAKYQEKLSTLENKIRLAEQAVDREQEQLKAQDMQTAISVGATVLGAFLGGGRRRMNSGTLGRATTAARAANRSASSRADVERANENLEALNQKMADIEQQFQSEVSAIQAEIDKAAQNVEVVNIAPKKTNVSVDVFSFAWAPYQITDGKYVPLWRQ
;
A
#
# COMPACT_ATOMS: atom_id res chain seq x y z
N MET A 1 8.01 34.61 -26.84
CA MET A 1 8.79 33.82 -25.86
C MET A 1 7.95 33.46 -24.62
N ALA A 2 7.21 34.39 -24.01
CA ALA A 2 6.31 34.09 -22.89
C ALA A 2 5.17 33.07 -23.21
N GLN A 3 4.69 32.99 -24.46
CA GLN A 3 3.73 31.95 -24.87
C GLN A 3 4.34 30.54 -24.98
N LYS A 4 5.66 30.45 -25.20
CA LYS A 4 6.40 29.16 -25.26
C LYS A 4 6.74 28.64 -23.86
N GLU A 5 6.72 29.51 -22.85
CA GLU A 5 6.87 29.14 -21.43
C GLU A 5 5.55 28.64 -20.82
N GLN A 6 4.41 28.83 -21.50
CA GLN A 6 3.08 28.39 -21.02
C GLN A 6 2.68 26.99 -21.55
N GLU A 7 3.39 26.43 -22.52
CA GLU A 7 3.22 25.05 -23.02
C GLU A 7 3.84 23.97 -22.09
N LEU A 8 4.48 24.38 -21.00
CA LEU A 8 5.31 23.53 -20.13
C LEU A 8 4.57 22.78 -19.00
N SER A 9 3.25 22.55 -19.06
CA SER A 9 2.53 21.86 -17.97
C SER A 9 1.41 20.88 -18.41
N ASP A 10 1.58 20.15 -19.50
CA ASP A 10 0.51 19.31 -20.08
C ASP A 10 0.56 17.80 -19.71
N PHE A 11 1.41 17.41 -18.75
CA PHE A 11 1.51 16.02 -18.29
C PHE A 11 1.17 15.79 -16.81
N GLU A 12 0.92 16.86 -16.02
CA GLU A 12 0.58 16.78 -14.59
C GLU A 12 -0.92 16.48 -14.38
N LYS A 13 -1.41 15.44 -15.03
CA LYS A 13 -2.80 15.00 -14.99
C LYS A 13 -2.89 13.75 -14.11
N LEU A 14 -3.77 13.75 -13.11
CA LEU A 14 -4.01 12.56 -12.29
C LEU A 14 -4.70 11.47 -13.11
N GLY A 15 -4.42 10.21 -12.81
CA GLY A 15 -4.91 9.07 -13.59
C GLY A 15 -4.17 8.81 -14.91
N VAL A 16 -3.14 9.59 -15.25
CA VAL A 16 -2.23 9.28 -16.37
C VAL A 16 -0.77 9.36 -15.92
N PHE A 17 0.06 8.53 -16.52
CA PHE A 17 1.48 8.41 -16.24
C PHE A 17 2.25 8.99 -17.42
N TYR A 18 3.10 9.97 -17.13
CA TYR A 18 4.00 10.53 -18.14
C TYR A 18 5.20 9.61 -18.36
N LEU A 19 5.27 8.97 -19.52
CA LEU A 19 6.31 7.99 -19.82
C LEU A 19 7.47 8.55 -20.65
N GLY A 20 7.28 9.69 -21.32
CA GLY A 20 8.27 10.26 -22.23
C GLY A 20 7.65 10.87 -23.48
N LYS A 21 8.37 10.80 -24.60
CA LYS A 21 7.94 11.39 -25.87
C LYS A 21 7.74 10.32 -26.94
N PRO A 22 6.80 10.50 -27.88
CA PRO A 22 6.69 9.62 -29.03
C PRO A 22 8.01 9.59 -29.82
N PHE A 23 8.29 8.46 -30.47
CA PHE A 23 9.56 8.25 -31.14
C PHE A 23 9.34 7.62 -32.51
N ASP A 24 9.79 8.31 -33.55
CA ASP A 24 9.76 7.80 -34.93
C ASP A 24 10.95 6.84 -35.12
N LEU A 25 10.64 5.57 -35.39
CA LEU A 25 11.63 4.52 -35.61
C LEU A 25 12.35 4.64 -36.97
N GLU A 26 11.75 5.29 -37.97
CA GLU A 26 12.33 5.49 -39.29
C GLU A 26 13.21 6.75 -39.33
N ALA A 27 12.71 7.87 -38.79
CA ALA A 27 13.47 9.12 -38.70
C ALA A 27 14.48 9.14 -37.53
N GLU A 28 14.36 8.18 -36.61
CA GLU A 28 15.20 8.00 -35.43
C GLU A 28 15.26 9.21 -34.49
N ASN A 29 14.16 9.95 -34.37
CA ASN A 29 14.06 11.17 -33.56
C ASN A 29 12.83 11.17 -32.64
N GLU A 30 12.88 12.02 -31.63
CA GLU A 30 11.73 12.30 -30.75
C GLU A 30 10.76 13.22 -31.48
N GLU A 31 9.48 12.88 -31.42
CA GLU A 31 8.40 13.73 -31.93
C GLU A 31 7.92 14.71 -30.84
N PRO A 32 7.31 15.85 -31.22
CA PRO A 32 6.62 16.72 -30.27
C PRO A 32 5.51 15.98 -29.49
N GLY A 33 5.19 16.47 -28.29
CA GLY A 33 4.14 15.90 -27.43
C GLY A 33 4.65 14.92 -26.38
N TYR A 34 3.70 14.29 -25.67
CA TYR A 34 3.97 13.42 -24.52
C TYR A 34 3.22 12.10 -24.64
N VAL A 35 3.86 11.02 -24.20
CA VAL A 35 3.20 9.72 -24.01
C VAL A 35 2.59 9.68 -22.63
N LEU A 36 1.28 9.93 -22.58
CA LEU A 36 0.47 9.90 -21.36
C LEU A 36 -0.29 8.57 -21.28
N TYR A 37 0.20 7.67 -20.44
CA TYR A 37 -0.36 6.35 -20.29
C TYR A 37 -1.42 6.31 -19.19
N GLU A 38 -2.65 5.88 -19.49
CA GLU A 38 -3.71 5.85 -18.48
C GLU A 38 -3.44 4.80 -17.40
N SER A 39 -3.38 5.23 -16.14
CA SER A 39 -2.99 4.36 -15.03
C SER A 39 -3.99 3.22 -14.82
N ARG A 40 -5.28 3.43 -15.11
CA ARG A 40 -6.31 2.37 -15.07
C ARG A 40 -6.03 1.19 -16.00
N HIS A 41 -5.26 1.36 -17.07
CA HIS A 41 -4.92 0.24 -17.96
C HIS A 41 -4.06 -0.82 -17.25
N LEU A 42 -3.34 -0.44 -16.18
CA LEU A 42 -2.61 -1.40 -15.32
C LEU A 42 -3.51 -2.31 -14.51
N THR A 43 -4.82 -2.03 -14.40
CA THR A 43 -5.76 -3.03 -13.85
C THR A 43 -5.77 -4.32 -14.67
N THR A 44 -5.34 -4.26 -15.94
CA THR A 44 -5.11 -5.45 -16.78
C THR A 44 -3.67 -5.92 -16.83
N HIS A 45 -2.84 -5.46 -15.89
CA HIS A 45 -1.44 -5.87 -15.75
C HIS A 45 -0.55 -5.40 -16.92
N ALA A 46 0.76 -5.38 -16.66
CA ALA A 46 1.76 -5.01 -17.66
C ALA A 46 2.97 -5.93 -17.62
N VAL A 47 3.60 -6.11 -18.77
CA VAL A 47 4.91 -6.77 -18.89
C VAL A 47 5.92 -5.79 -19.45
N VAL A 48 7.10 -5.74 -18.84
CA VAL A 48 8.24 -4.97 -19.33
C VAL A 48 9.37 -5.92 -19.71
N VAL A 49 9.69 -6.01 -20.99
CA VAL A 49 10.73 -6.89 -21.53
C VAL A 49 11.84 -6.04 -22.13
N GLY A 50 13.09 -6.33 -21.80
CA GLY A 50 14.22 -5.70 -22.48
C GLY A 50 15.56 -6.16 -21.93
N MET A 51 16.55 -6.29 -22.80
CA MET A 51 17.90 -6.72 -22.44
C MET A 51 18.58 -5.75 -21.45
N THR A 52 19.67 -6.18 -20.82
CA THR A 52 20.54 -5.28 -20.03
C THR A 52 20.95 -4.07 -20.85
N GLY A 53 20.78 -2.87 -20.29
CA GLY A 53 21.12 -1.60 -20.96
C GLY A 53 20.06 -1.08 -21.94
N SER A 54 18.95 -1.79 -22.16
CA SER A 54 17.81 -1.32 -22.97
C SER A 54 17.08 -0.10 -22.38
N GLY A 55 17.25 0.16 -21.08
CA GLY A 55 16.51 1.20 -20.35
C GLY A 55 15.36 0.66 -19.48
N LYS A 56 15.17 -0.68 -19.41
CA LYS A 56 14.08 -1.33 -18.66
C LYS A 56 13.90 -0.78 -17.24
N THR A 57 14.98 -0.73 -16.47
CA THR A 57 14.96 -0.24 -15.09
C THR A 57 14.51 1.22 -15.00
N GLY A 58 14.94 2.07 -15.94
CA GLY A 58 14.49 3.47 -16.00
C GLY A 58 12.98 3.57 -16.22
N LEU A 59 12.44 2.84 -17.21
CA LEU A 59 11.00 2.79 -17.45
C LEU A 59 10.20 2.27 -16.23
N CYS A 60 10.70 1.22 -15.57
CA CYS A 60 10.05 0.70 -14.36
C CYS A 60 10.07 1.72 -13.21
N ILE A 61 11.16 2.46 -13.05
CA ILE A 61 11.25 3.55 -12.07
C ILE A 61 10.30 4.69 -12.46
N ASP A 62 10.24 5.08 -13.73
CA ASP A 62 9.29 6.09 -14.22
C ASP A 62 7.85 5.69 -13.86
N LEU A 63 7.45 4.42 -14.09
CA LEU A 63 6.12 3.93 -13.70
C LEU A 63 5.87 4.03 -12.18
N ILE A 64 6.88 3.76 -11.35
CA ILE A 64 6.76 3.84 -9.88
C ILE A 64 6.70 5.31 -9.42
N GLU A 65 7.47 6.20 -10.06
CA GLU A 65 7.43 7.64 -9.81
C GLU A 65 6.05 8.21 -10.12
N GLU A 66 5.50 7.88 -11.30
CA GLU A 66 4.16 8.34 -11.72
C GLU A 66 3.07 7.77 -10.81
N ALA A 67 3.16 6.49 -10.42
CA ALA A 67 2.25 5.89 -9.46
C ALA A 67 2.27 6.62 -8.10
N ALA A 68 3.46 6.93 -7.59
CA ALA A 68 3.61 7.67 -6.34
C ALA A 68 3.04 9.10 -6.44
N ILE A 69 3.28 9.81 -7.55
CA ILE A 69 2.72 11.15 -7.81
C ILE A 69 1.19 11.10 -7.88
N ASP A 70 0.60 10.05 -8.48
CA ASP A 70 -0.85 9.80 -8.56
C ASP A 70 -1.43 9.18 -7.27
N ASN A 71 -0.67 9.19 -6.16
CA ASN A 71 -1.04 8.64 -4.86
C ASN A 71 -1.42 7.15 -4.86
N ILE A 72 -0.85 6.38 -5.80
CA ILE A 72 -1.04 4.94 -5.92
C ILE A 72 0.09 4.22 -5.18
N PRO A 73 -0.22 3.44 -4.14
CA PRO A 73 0.79 2.68 -3.43
C PRO A 73 1.36 1.55 -4.29
N VAL A 74 2.64 1.25 -4.06
CA VAL A 74 3.41 0.26 -4.82
C VAL A 74 4.08 -0.73 -3.86
N LEU A 75 3.91 -2.02 -4.15
CA LEU A 75 4.71 -3.10 -3.58
C LEU A 75 5.70 -3.56 -4.65
N ALA A 76 6.98 -3.30 -4.48
CA ALA A 76 8.01 -3.66 -5.45
C ALA A 76 8.88 -4.80 -4.92
N ILE A 77 9.01 -5.90 -5.66
CA ILE A 77 9.94 -6.99 -5.37
C ILE A 77 11.22 -6.76 -6.19
N ASP A 78 12.35 -6.58 -5.50
CA ASP A 78 13.62 -6.15 -6.10
C ASP A 78 14.74 -7.17 -5.83
N PRO A 79 14.86 -8.23 -6.66
CA PRO A 79 15.94 -9.21 -6.54
C PRO A 79 17.30 -8.70 -7.05
N LYS A 80 17.35 -7.60 -7.81
CA LYS A 80 18.61 -7.05 -8.36
C LYS A 80 19.16 -5.88 -7.54
N GLY A 81 18.31 -5.18 -6.79
CA GLY A 81 18.69 -4.03 -5.97
C GLY A 81 18.68 -2.69 -6.71
N ASP A 82 18.16 -2.66 -7.95
CA ASP A 82 18.15 -1.49 -8.81
C ASP A 82 16.95 -0.56 -8.54
N ILE A 83 15.82 -1.12 -8.12
CA ILE A 83 14.57 -0.37 -7.92
C ILE A 83 14.67 0.54 -6.69
N SER A 84 15.50 0.14 -5.73
CA SER A 84 15.86 0.94 -4.55
C SER A 84 16.41 2.34 -4.91
N ASN A 85 16.88 2.54 -6.15
CA ASN A 85 17.29 3.86 -6.65
C ASN A 85 16.16 4.90 -6.65
N ILE A 86 14.89 4.51 -6.60
CA ILE A 86 13.76 5.45 -6.45
C ILE A 86 13.92 6.37 -5.22
N LEU A 87 14.62 5.92 -4.16
CA LEU A 87 14.92 6.76 -2.98
C LEU A 87 16.00 7.82 -3.24
N LEU A 88 16.73 7.76 -4.35
CA LEU A 88 17.77 8.73 -4.75
C LEU A 88 17.17 9.90 -5.54
N ALA A 89 16.03 10.41 -5.09
CA ALA A 89 15.37 11.60 -5.62
C ALA A 89 15.93 12.85 -4.89
N PHE A 90 16.91 13.52 -5.51
CA PHE A 90 17.62 14.67 -4.92
C PHE A 90 16.90 15.98 -5.24
N GLU A 91 16.43 16.70 -4.22
CA GLU A 91 15.53 17.85 -4.39
C GLU A 91 16.22 19.04 -5.03
N ASN A 92 17.51 19.25 -4.75
CA ASN A 92 18.24 20.41 -5.26
C ASN A 92 19.12 20.07 -6.47
N LEU A 93 19.21 18.77 -6.82
CA LEU A 93 20.13 18.26 -7.84
C LEU A 93 21.55 18.84 -7.66
N SER A 94 22.01 18.92 -6.42
CA SER A 94 23.30 19.51 -6.07
C SER A 94 24.43 18.48 -6.13
N PRO A 95 25.66 18.83 -6.55
CA PRO A 95 26.78 17.88 -6.58
C PRO A 95 27.00 17.13 -5.26
N SER A 96 26.79 17.80 -4.12
CA SER A 96 26.88 17.23 -2.78
C SER A 96 25.86 16.12 -2.49
N GLU A 97 24.67 16.17 -3.11
CA GLU A 97 23.67 15.11 -2.97
C GLU A 97 24.07 13.87 -3.77
N PHE A 98 24.77 14.02 -4.91
CA PHE A 98 25.22 12.90 -5.75
C PHE A 98 26.51 12.25 -5.25
N GLN A 99 27.41 13.04 -4.65
CA GLN A 99 28.76 12.61 -4.23
C GLN A 99 28.79 11.30 -3.43
N PRO A 100 27.87 11.02 -2.47
CA PRO A 100 27.89 9.76 -1.72
C PRO A 100 27.47 8.53 -2.55
N TRP A 101 26.90 8.73 -3.73
CA TRP A 101 26.24 7.68 -4.53
C TRP A 101 26.90 7.43 -5.88
N VAL A 102 27.79 8.31 -6.33
CA VAL A 102 28.58 8.05 -7.54
C VAL A 102 29.61 6.95 -7.30
N SER A 103 29.92 6.18 -8.34
CA SER A 103 30.93 5.12 -8.26
C SER A 103 32.33 5.71 -8.34
N ALA A 104 33.18 5.40 -7.35
CA ALA A 104 34.59 5.77 -7.37
C ALA A 104 35.34 5.12 -8.54
N GLU A 105 34.96 3.90 -8.92
CA GLU A 105 35.54 3.19 -10.07
C GLU A 105 35.17 3.89 -11.38
N GLU A 106 33.91 4.32 -11.54
CA GLU A 106 33.48 5.06 -12.74
C GLU A 106 34.15 6.43 -12.83
N ALA A 107 34.28 7.16 -11.71
CA ALA A 107 35.01 8.42 -11.66
C ALA A 107 36.47 8.23 -12.13
N GLN A 108 37.14 7.19 -11.63
CA GLN A 108 38.50 6.86 -12.02
C GLN A 108 38.61 6.45 -13.49
N LEU A 109 37.66 5.65 -14.01
CA LEU A 109 37.61 5.27 -15.43
C LEU A 109 37.42 6.47 -16.36
N ASN A 110 36.71 7.51 -15.91
CA ASN A 110 36.55 8.77 -16.65
C ASN A 110 37.69 9.77 -16.40
N GLY A 111 38.71 9.41 -15.60
CA GLY A 111 39.84 10.27 -15.28
C GLY A 111 39.49 11.47 -14.40
N GLN A 112 38.44 11.36 -13.58
CA GLN A 112 37.90 12.41 -12.74
C GLN A 112 38.01 12.08 -11.25
N THR A 113 38.01 13.10 -10.41
CA THR A 113 37.76 12.95 -8.96
C THR A 113 36.30 12.60 -8.69
N ILE A 114 35.99 12.09 -7.49
CA ILE A 114 34.62 11.77 -7.08
C ILE A 114 33.75 13.04 -7.08
N GLU A 115 34.32 14.17 -6.66
CA GLU A 115 33.66 15.47 -6.62
C GLU A 115 33.34 15.98 -8.04
N GLU A 116 34.29 15.88 -8.97
CA GLU A 116 34.09 16.26 -10.37
C GLU A 116 33.04 15.38 -11.05
N PHE A 117 33.12 14.07 -10.86
CA PHE A 117 32.14 13.14 -11.43
C PHE A 117 30.74 13.36 -10.84
N ALA A 118 30.63 13.63 -9.53
CA ALA A 118 29.36 14.00 -8.91
C ALA A 118 28.78 15.30 -9.46
N ALA A 119 29.62 16.30 -9.73
CA ALA A 119 29.18 17.55 -10.34
C ALA A 119 28.72 17.35 -11.79
N GLU A 120 29.39 16.49 -12.55
CA GLU A 120 28.97 16.09 -13.90
C GLU A 120 27.61 15.37 -13.85
N GLN A 121 27.46 14.36 -13.00
CA GLN A 121 26.20 13.61 -12.88
C GLN A 121 25.04 14.50 -12.43
N ALA A 122 25.28 15.42 -11.48
CA ALA A 122 24.29 16.41 -11.08
C ALA A 122 23.84 17.30 -12.26
N LYS A 123 24.77 17.69 -13.13
CA LYS A 123 24.46 18.44 -14.35
C LYS A 123 23.67 17.60 -15.35
N VAL A 124 24.10 16.36 -15.61
CA VAL A 124 23.42 15.42 -16.52
C VAL A 124 21.96 15.22 -16.10
N TRP A 125 21.71 15.03 -14.80
CA TRP A 125 20.35 14.88 -14.29
C TRP A 125 19.53 16.17 -14.40
N ARG A 126 20.12 17.32 -14.06
CA ARG A 126 19.45 18.62 -14.18
C ARG A 126 19.04 18.93 -15.61
N ASP A 127 19.97 18.79 -16.55
CA ASP A 127 19.74 19.05 -17.97
C ASP A 127 18.75 18.03 -18.56
N GLY A 128 18.86 16.75 -18.16
CA GLY A 128 17.97 15.68 -18.58
C GLY A 128 16.51 15.87 -18.12
N ILE A 129 16.31 16.23 -16.85
CA ILE A 129 14.98 16.52 -16.28
C ILE A 129 14.35 17.72 -17.02
N ALA A 130 15.11 18.81 -17.18
CA ALA A 130 14.66 20.00 -17.89
C ALA A 130 14.31 19.73 -19.37
N ALA A 131 15.08 18.90 -20.08
CA ALA A 131 14.83 18.56 -21.48
C ALA A 131 13.51 17.80 -21.73
N TYR A 132 12.95 17.19 -20.68
CA TYR A 132 11.65 16.52 -20.72
C TYR A 132 10.53 17.34 -20.06
N GLY A 133 10.74 18.64 -19.85
CA GLY A 133 9.74 19.57 -19.30
C GLY A 133 9.49 19.39 -17.81
N GLN A 134 10.38 18.70 -17.09
CA GLN A 134 10.25 18.46 -15.66
C GLN A 134 11.16 19.44 -14.88
N ASP A 135 10.90 19.58 -13.58
CA ASP A 135 11.67 20.45 -12.69
C ASP A 135 11.90 19.84 -11.30
N THR A 136 12.59 20.58 -10.43
CA THR A 136 12.86 20.17 -9.04
C THR A 136 11.62 20.20 -8.17
N ASP A 137 10.59 20.98 -8.51
CA ASP A 137 9.32 20.98 -7.77
C ASP A 137 8.55 19.69 -8.00
N ARG A 138 8.68 19.06 -9.17
CA ARG A 138 8.17 17.70 -9.41
C ARG A 138 8.87 16.64 -8.55
N ILE A 139 10.18 16.78 -8.31
CA ILE A 139 10.93 15.90 -7.38
C ILE A 139 10.39 16.05 -5.96
N LYS A 140 10.15 17.29 -5.50
CA LYS A 140 9.54 17.54 -4.19
C LYS A 140 8.15 16.95 -4.10
N ARG A 141 7.33 17.09 -5.16
CA ARG A 141 6.01 16.47 -5.27
C ARG A 141 6.10 14.95 -5.08
N LEU A 142 6.94 14.27 -5.85
CA LEU A 142 7.19 12.83 -5.74
C LEU A 142 7.47 12.41 -4.28
N LYS A 143 8.42 13.07 -3.61
CA LYS A 143 8.78 12.77 -2.21
C LYS A 143 7.64 13.06 -1.22
N SER A 144 6.82 14.07 -1.51
CA SER A 144 5.69 14.45 -0.66
C SER A 144 4.45 13.57 -0.86
N SER A 145 4.24 12.98 -2.04
CA SER A 145 3.03 12.21 -2.36
C SER A 145 2.99 10.83 -1.68
N ALA A 146 4.13 10.13 -1.60
CA ALA A 146 4.21 8.80 -1.00
C ALA A 146 5.24 8.71 0.13
N ASP A 147 5.17 7.64 0.91
CA ASP A 147 6.25 7.23 1.80
C ASP A 147 7.13 6.18 1.11
N PHE A 148 8.43 6.41 1.01
CA PHE A 148 9.36 5.48 0.37
C PHE A 148 10.10 4.68 1.44
N SER A 149 10.01 3.35 1.37
CA SER A 149 10.61 2.45 2.35
C SER A 149 11.23 1.23 1.69
N ILE A 150 12.49 0.93 2.04
CA ILE A 150 13.15 -0.32 1.67
C ILE A 150 13.05 -1.29 2.83
N TYR A 151 12.43 -2.43 2.55
CA TYR A 151 12.30 -3.56 3.44
C TYR A 151 13.28 -4.65 3.06
N THR A 152 13.96 -5.21 4.06
CA THR A 152 14.95 -6.27 3.85
C THR A 152 14.64 -7.44 4.77
N PRO A 153 14.01 -8.53 4.28
CA PRO A 153 13.88 -9.76 5.08
C PRO A 153 15.28 -10.27 5.45
N PHE A 154 15.47 -10.88 6.63
CA PHE A 154 16.78 -11.42 7.06
C PHE A 154 17.94 -10.41 7.15
N SER A 155 17.68 -9.10 7.09
CA SER A 155 18.73 -8.09 7.13
C SER A 155 18.27 -6.82 7.83
N THR A 156 19.19 -6.21 8.58
CA THR A 156 18.98 -4.92 9.28
C THR A 156 19.43 -3.72 8.45
N ALA A 157 19.78 -3.94 7.18
CA ALA A 157 20.11 -2.87 6.25
C ALA A 157 18.91 -1.93 6.05
N GLY A 158 17.77 -2.47 5.62
CA GLY A 158 16.49 -1.76 5.55
C GLY A 158 15.61 -2.01 6.77
N ILE A 159 14.31 -1.76 6.62
CA ILE A 159 13.30 -2.13 7.62
C ILE A 159 13.14 -3.65 7.58
N GLN A 160 13.41 -4.32 8.69
CA GLN A 160 13.35 -5.77 8.78
C GLN A 160 11.89 -6.26 8.75
N LEU A 161 11.62 -7.30 7.96
CA LEU A 161 10.32 -7.97 7.93
C LEU A 161 10.35 -9.31 8.67
N SER A 162 9.39 -9.48 9.58
CA SER A 162 9.10 -10.73 10.26
C SER A 162 8.08 -11.53 9.46
N VAL A 163 8.44 -12.76 9.15
CA VAL A 163 7.66 -13.69 8.31
C VAL A 163 6.74 -14.59 9.16
N LEU A 164 7.07 -14.78 10.45
CA LEU A 164 6.52 -15.85 11.28
C LEU A 164 5.36 -15.46 12.21
N LYS A 165 4.93 -14.19 12.23
CA LYS A 165 3.63 -13.83 12.86
C LYS A 165 2.41 -14.43 12.12
N SER A 166 2.63 -15.18 11.05
CA SER A 166 1.61 -15.89 10.28
C SER A 166 0.97 -17.10 10.99
N PHE A 167 1.53 -17.55 12.13
CA PHE A 167 0.98 -18.66 12.94
C PHE A 167 0.12 -18.23 14.14
N SER A 168 -0.05 -16.92 14.33
CA SER A 168 -1.03 -16.40 15.28
C SER A 168 -2.43 -16.86 14.90
N CYS A 169 -3.26 -17.10 15.91
CA CYS A 169 -4.66 -17.39 15.76
C CYS A 169 -5.32 -16.27 14.94
N PRO A 170 -6.01 -16.58 13.84
CA PRO A 170 -6.61 -15.56 13.01
C PRO A 170 -7.81 -14.89 13.72
N PRO A 171 -8.24 -13.70 13.27
CA PRO A 171 -9.39 -13.01 13.83
C PRO A 171 -10.67 -13.85 13.78
N ALA A 172 -11.64 -13.56 14.66
CA ALA A 172 -12.90 -14.29 14.76
C ALA A 172 -13.64 -14.43 13.42
N GLU A 173 -13.60 -13.41 12.57
CA GLU A 173 -14.20 -13.40 11.23
C GLU A 173 -13.67 -14.53 10.34
N VAL A 174 -12.36 -14.79 10.38
CA VAL A 174 -11.71 -15.86 9.60
C VAL A 174 -11.97 -17.22 10.24
N LEU A 175 -12.09 -17.30 11.57
CA LEU A 175 -12.42 -18.54 12.27
C LEU A 175 -13.85 -18.99 12.01
N GLU A 176 -14.79 -18.05 11.89
CA GLU A 176 -16.20 -18.30 11.61
C GLU A 176 -16.45 -18.69 10.15
N ASP A 177 -15.62 -18.22 9.20
CA ASP A 177 -15.67 -18.63 7.80
C ASP A 177 -14.77 -19.86 7.52
N GLY A 178 -15.42 -21.02 7.39
CA GLY A 178 -14.75 -22.29 7.14
C GLY A 178 -14.00 -22.40 5.81
N GLU A 179 -14.26 -21.53 4.81
CA GLU A 179 -13.47 -21.48 3.57
C GLU A 179 -12.19 -20.67 3.78
N SER A 180 -12.32 -19.46 4.32
CA SER A 180 -11.18 -18.59 4.67
C SER A 180 -10.21 -19.27 5.65
N LEU A 181 -10.73 -19.98 6.66
CA LEU A 181 -9.90 -20.74 7.59
C LEU A 181 -9.10 -21.83 6.87
N ARG A 182 -9.74 -22.60 5.98
CA ARG A 182 -9.07 -23.69 5.24
C ARG A 182 -7.98 -23.16 4.32
N GLU A 183 -8.24 -22.05 3.63
CA GLU A 183 -7.22 -21.40 2.81
C GLU A 183 -6.04 -20.92 3.65
N ARG A 184 -6.30 -20.24 4.78
CA ARG A 184 -5.24 -19.74 5.66
C ARG A 184 -4.38 -20.89 6.22
N VAL A 185 -5.01 -21.98 6.65
CA VAL A 185 -4.32 -23.19 7.13
C VAL A 185 -3.45 -23.78 6.02
N SER A 186 -3.99 -23.93 4.81
CA SER A 186 -3.26 -24.48 3.67
C SER A 186 -2.02 -23.64 3.33
N VAL A 187 -2.16 -22.32 3.24
CA VAL A 187 -1.05 -21.41 2.95
C VAL A 187 0.03 -21.46 4.04
N SER A 188 -0.35 -21.41 5.32
CA SER A 188 0.61 -21.47 6.43
C SER A 188 1.34 -22.81 6.48
N THR A 189 0.64 -23.92 6.20
CA THR A 189 1.19 -25.27 6.15
C THR A 189 2.21 -25.41 5.02
N GLN A 190 1.82 -25.07 3.79
CA GLN A 190 2.71 -25.17 2.62
C GLN A 190 3.94 -24.27 2.76
N SER A 191 3.75 -23.08 3.33
CA SER A 191 4.86 -22.18 3.61
C SER A 191 5.85 -22.82 4.57
N LEU A 192 5.39 -23.41 5.67
CA LEU A 192 6.29 -24.03 6.65
C LEU A 192 7.04 -25.25 6.09
N LEU A 193 6.34 -26.12 5.35
CA LEU A 193 6.95 -27.32 4.77
C LEU A 193 8.05 -26.96 3.77
N ASN A 194 7.77 -26.02 2.86
CA ASN A 194 8.77 -25.56 1.90
C ASN A 194 9.98 -24.94 2.61
N LEU A 195 9.77 -24.16 3.67
CA LEU A 195 10.84 -23.55 4.47
C LEU A 195 11.69 -24.61 5.20
N ALA A 196 11.07 -25.69 5.67
CA ALA A 196 11.76 -26.83 6.26
C ALA A 196 12.43 -27.75 5.22
N GLY A 197 12.36 -27.41 3.91
CA GLY A 197 12.90 -28.23 2.82
C GLY A 197 12.07 -29.49 2.53
N VAL A 198 10.83 -29.55 2.98
CA VAL A 198 9.91 -30.68 2.82
C VAL A 198 8.97 -30.41 1.65
N THR A 199 9.08 -31.21 0.59
CA THR A 199 8.15 -31.15 -0.54
C THR A 199 6.96 -32.08 -0.28
N SER A 200 5.75 -31.53 -0.25
CA SER A 200 4.53 -32.29 0.04
C SER A 200 3.35 -31.74 -0.75
N ASP A 201 2.49 -32.61 -1.29
CA ASP A 201 1.29 -32.20 -2.01
C ASP A 201 0.25 -31.60 -1.02
N PRO A 202 -0.35 -30.43 -1.29
CA PRO A 202 -1.28 -29.81 -0.34
C PRO A 202 -2.53 -30.61 0.00
N LEU A 203 -2.97 -31.50 -0.88
CA LEU A 203 -4.22 -32.27 -0.72
C LEU A 203 -3.97 -33.75 -0.43
N ARG A 204 -2.81 -34.28 -0.83
CA ARG A 204 -2.48 -35.71 -0.76
C ARG A 204 -1.28 -36.03 0.13
N GLY A 205 -0.43 -35.03 0.40
CA GLY A 205 0.79 -35.21 1.18
C GLY A 205 0.48 -35.44 2.66
N ARG A 206 1.06 -36.50 3.24
CA ARG A 206 0.82 -36.85 4.65
C ARG A 206 1.32 -35.75 5.59
N GLU A 207 2.45 -35.12 5.26
CA GLU A 207 3.04 -34.01 6.00
C GLU A 207 2.11 -32.79 5.97
N SER A 208 1.59 -32.45 4.79
CA SER A 208 0.66 -31.34 4.58
C SER A 208 -0.65 -31.53 5.34
N ILE A 209 -1.27 -32.71 5.22
CA ILE A 209 -2.53 -33.01 5.89
C ILE A 209 -2.34 -33.00 7.41
N PHE A 210 -1.29 -33.64 7.91
CA PHE A 210 -1.03 -33.74 9.34
C PHE A 210 -0.73 -32.38 9.97
N LEU A 211 0.19 -31.60 9.38
CA LEU A 211 0.55 -30.28 9.88
C LEU A 211 -0.62 -29.28 9.78
N GLY A 212 -1.37 -29.32 8.67
CA GLY A 212 -2.58 -28.51 8.52
C GLY A 212 -3.63 -28.82 9.60
N THR A 213 -3.78 -30.09 9.96
CA THR A 213 -4.68 -30.52 11.05
C THR A 213 -4.23 -29.99 12.42
N ILE A 214 -2.92 -29.95 12.69
CA ILE A 214 -2.37 -29.34 13.92
C ILE A 214 -2.72 -27.84 13.97
N ILE A 215 -2.41 -27.11 12.90
CA ILE A 215 -2.63 -25.66 12.82
C ILE A 215 -4.12 -25.33 12.96
N GLN A 216 -4.97 -26.04 12.21
CA GLN A 216 -6.42 -25.84 12.25
C GLN A 216 -6.99 -26.06 13.66
N ASN A 217 -6.62 -27.15 14.33
CA ASN A 217 -7.10 -27.43 15.69
C ASN A 217 -6.65 -26.38 16.69
N ALA A 218 -5.40 -25.92 16.63
CA ALA A 218 -4.91 -24.88 17.54
C ALA A 218 -5.70 -23.57 17.36
N TRP A 219 -5.88 -23.14 16.11
CA TRP A 219 -6.60 -21.91 15.80
C TRP A 219 -8.09 -21.96 16.17
N GLN A 220 -8.76 -23.10 15.93
CA GLN A 220 -10.16 -23.28 16.36
C GLN A 220 -10.33 -23.21 17.88
N ASN A 221 -9.27 -23.53 18.64
CA ASN A 221 -9.24 -23.39 20.10
C ASN A 221 -8.74 -22.00 20.58
N GLY A 222 -8.58 -21.03 19.68
CA GLY A 222 -8.09 -19.70 20.03
C GLY A 222 -6.62 -19.66 20.45
N GLN A 223 -5.83 -20.67 20.07
CA GLN A 223 -4.42 -20.79 20.46
C GLN A 223 -3.50 -20.23 19.38
N ASP A 224 -2.61 -19.32 19.78
CA ASP A 224 -1.45 -18.94 18.98
C ASP A 224 -0.44 -20.09 18.92
N LEU A 225 0.23 -20.24 17.78
CA LEU A 225 1.28 -21.25 17.62
C LEU A 225 2.64 -20.60 17.41
N SER A 226 3.62 -21.01 18.21
CA SER A 226 5.04 -20.82 17.87
C SER A 226 5.59 -22.05 17.13
N LEU A 227 6.75 -21.89 16.48
CA LEU A 227 7.44 -23.03 15.85
C LEU A 227 7.87 -24.08 16.90
N ILE A 228 8.17 -23.65 18.13
CA ILE A 228 8.49 -24.54 19.24
C ILE A 228 7.24 -25.36 19.63
N ASP A 229 6.07 -24.71 19.67
CA ASP A 229 4.81 -25.41 19.91
C ASP A 229 4.50 -26.41 18.80
N LEU A 230 4.78 -26.07 17.54
CA LEU A 230 4.61 -26.97 16.40
C LEU A 230 5.53 -28.20 16.50
N VAL A 231 6.82 -28.03 16.82
CA VAL A 231 7.75 -29.15 17.03
C VAL A 231 7.22 -30.10 18.12
N ARG A 232 6.68 -29.54 19.22
CA ARG A 232 6.05 -30.33 20.28
C ARG A 232 4.79 -31.05 19.79
N LEU A 233 3.87 -30.32 19.15
CA LEU A 233 2.57 -30.86 18.69
C LEU A 233 2.73 -31.90 17.57
N ILE A 234 3.78 -31.86 16.76
CA ILE A 234 4.06 -32.89 15.77
C ILE A 234 4.43 -34.21 16.47
N GLN A 235 5.24 -34.15 17.52
CA GLN A 235 5.64 -35.33 18.29
C GLN A 235 4.50 -35.86 19.18
N THR A 236 3.74 -34.96 19.79
CA THR A 236 2.61 -35.27 20.67
C THR A 236 1.39 -34.44 20.27
N PRO A 237 0.65 -34.86 19.23
CA PRO A 237 -0.54 -34.14 18.77
C PRO A 237 -1.68 -34.26 19.78
N ASN A 238 -2.47 -33.19 19.91
CA ASN A 238 -3.63 -33.13 20.80
C ASN A 238 -4.90 -33.78 20.20
N PHE A 239 -4.73 -34.62 19.17
CA PHE A 239 -5.80 -35.38 18.51
C PHE A 239 -5.33 -36.81 18.27
N THR A 240 -6.28 -37.75 18.21
CA THR A 240 -6.00 -39.19 18.10
C THR A 240 -6.22 -39.74 16.69
N GLN A 241 -6.90 -39.00 15.81
CA GLN A 241 -7.23 -39.42 14.45
C GLN A 241 -7.02 -38.30 13.42
N VAL A 242 -6.67 -38.69 12.19
CA VAL A 242 -6.65 -37.84 11.00
C VAL A 242 -7.56 -38.49 9.96
N GLY A 243 -8.67 -37.83 9.65
CA GLY A 243 -9.73 -38.46 8.85
C GLY A 243 -10.25 -39.74 9.54
N ALA A 244 -10.25 -40.86 8.82
CA ALA A 244 -10.73 -42.14 9.33
C ALA A 244 -9.64 -43.01 10.00
N PHE A 245 -8.39 -42.57 10.02
CA PHE A 245 -7.26 -43.35 10.53
C PHE A 245 -6.75 -42.77 11.85
N ASP A 246 -6.23 -43.63 12.73
CA ASP A 246 -5.48 -43.17 13.89
C ASP A 246 -4.17 -42.50 13.47
N VAL A 247 -3.66 -41.59 14.30
CA VAL A 247 -2.44 -40.83 13.99
C VAL A 247 -1.25 -41.74 13.72
N GLU A 248 -1.08 -42.83 14.46
CA GLU A 248 0.10 -43.69 14.33
C GLU A 248 0.06 -44.49 13.02
N SER A 249 -1.12 -44.92 12.57
CA SER A 249 -1.31 -45.55 11.26
C SER A 249 -1.18 -44.56 10.10
N PHE A 250 -1.69 -43.33 10.25
CA PHE A 250 -1.65 -42.32 9.19
C PHE A 250 -0.25 -41.73 9.00
N PHE A 251 0.38 -41.29 10.10
CA PHE A 251 1.69 -40.66 10.11
C PHE A 251 2.51 -41.15 11.32
N PRO A 252 3.26 -42.26 11.16
CA PRO A 252 3.94 -42.95 12.26
C PRO A 252 4.91 -42.06 13.03
N LYS A 253 5.19 -42.41 14.30
CA LYS A 253 6.06 -41.64 15.19
C LYS A 253 7.44 -41.36 14.60
N LYS A 254 8.00 -42.30 13.83
CA LYS A 254 9.30 -42.11 13.16
C LYS A 254 9.25 -40.98 12.13
N GLU A 255 8.25 -40.99 11.26
CA GLU A 255 8.09 -39.95 10.23
C GLU A 255 7.72 -38.60 10.85
N ARG A 256 6.89 -38.60 11.91
CA ARG A 256 6.63 -37.39 12.72
C ARG A 256 7.90 -36.81 13.32
N PHE A 257 8.79 -37.67 13.82
CA PHE A 257 10.08 -37.24 14.34
C PHE A 257 10.97 -36.63 13.25
N GLU A 258 10.98 -37.21 12.04
CA GLU A 258 11.71 -36.65 10.89
C GLU A 258 11.17 -35.26 10.50
N LEU A 259 9.84 -35.08 10.46
CA LEU A 259 9.23 -33.77 10.20
C LEU A 259 9.54 -32.76 11.32
N ALA A 260 9.44 -33.17 12.58
CA ALA A 260 9.79 -32.33 13.73
C ALA A 260 11.27 -31.93 13.70
N MET A 261 12.16 -32.83 13.28
CA MET A 261 13.58 -32.56 13.09
C MET A 261 13.82 -31.57 11.94
N ALA A 262 13.10 -31.67 10.82
CA ALA A 262 13.22 -30.72 9.72
C ALA A 262 12.87 -29.29 10.17
N ILE A 263 11.76 -29.13 10.91
CA ILE A 263 11.36 -27.83 11.48
C ILE A 263 12.33 -27.38 12.58
N ASN A 264 12.84 -28.29 13.41
CA ASN A 264 13.83 -27.94 14.43
C ASN A 264 15.15 -27.49 13.81
N ASN A 265 15.60 -28.12 12.72
CA ASN A 265 16.81 -27.73 11.99
C ASN A 265 16.67 -26.32 11.41
N LEU A 266 15.47 -25.95 10.97
CA LEU A 266 15.16 -24.59 10.58
C LEU A 266 15.30 -23.62 11.76
N ILE A 267 14.75 -23.93 12.93
CA ILE A 267 14.88 -23.09 14.14
C ILE A 267 16.35 -22.94 14.57
N ALA A 268 17.10 -24.05 14.50
CA ALA A 268 18.50 -24.11 14.89
C ALA A 268 19.44 -23.55 13.80
N ALA A 269 18.93 -23.22 12.61
CA ALA A 269 19.75 -22.69 11.53
C ALA A 269 20.32 -21.32 11.93
N PRO A 270 21.63 -21.08 11.78
CA PRO A 270 22.23 -19.79 12.06
C PRO A 270 21.51 -18.66 11.30
N GLY A 271 21.06 -17.65 12.02
CA GLY A 271 20.36 -16.50 11.45
C GLY A 271 18.83 -16.63 11.37
N PHE A 272 18.24 -17.78 11.70
CA PHE A 272 16.78 -17.94 11.68
C PHE A 272 16.04 -17.00 12.65
N GLU A 273 16.64 -16.61 13.77
CA GLU A 273 16.08 -15.59 14.67
C GLU A 273 15.74 -14.27 13.95
N THR A 274 16.51 -13.95 12.90
CA THR A 274 16.31 -12.77 12.04
C THR A 274 15.01 -12.85 11.21
N TRP A 275 14.44 -14.05 11.03
CA TRP A 275 13.11 -14.26 10.42
C TRP A 275 11.95 -13.95 11.37
N MET A 276 12.20 -14.07 12.67
CA MET A 276 11.21 -13.83 13.71
C MET A 276 11.16 -12.35 14.12
N GLN A 277 12.29 -11.65 14.01
CA GLN A 277 12.42 -10.23 14.35
C GLN A 277 12.01 -9.31 13.20
N GLY A 278 11.49 -8.13 13.52
CA GLY A 278 11.08 -7.12 12.55
C GLY A 278 9.58 -6.81 12.55
N GLU A 279 9.19 -5.92 11.64
CA GLU A 279 7.80 -5.54 11.44
C GLU A 279 7.01 -6.71 10.84
N SER A 280 5.74 -6.89 11.24
CA SER A 280 4.90 -7.96 10.69
C SER A 280 4.70 -7.79 9.19
N LEU A 281 4.72 -8.89 8.44
CA LEU A 281 4.33 -8.89 7.03
C LEU A 281 2.81 -8.66 6.87
N ASP A 282 2.40 -7.39 6.94
CA ASP A 282 1.03 -6.92 6.78
C ASP A 282 0.94 -6.04 5.52
N ILE A 283 0.26 -6.54 4.49
CA ILE A 283 0.16 -5.87 3.18
C ILE A 283 -0.50 -4.50 3.29
N SER A 284 -1.48 -4.33 4.18
CA SER A 284 -2.12 -3.02 4.35
C SER A 284 -1.11 -1.99 4.83
N LYS A 285 -0.26 -2.34 5.81
CA LYS A 285 0.80 -1.46 6.35
C LYS A 285 1.94 -1.21 5.36
N LEU A 286 2.20 -2.17 4.47
CA LEU A 286 3.15 -1.99 3.39
C LEU A 286 2.61 -1.08 2.28
N LEU A 287 1.30 -1.02 2.07
CA LEU A 287 0.68 -0.11 1.10
C LEU A 287 0.44 1.29 1.68
N TYR A 288 0.16 1.40 2.99
CA TYR A 288 -0.23 2.66 3.61
C TYR A 288 0.42 2.88 4.98
N THR A 289 0.82 4.11 5.27
CA THR A 289 1.25 4.54 6.60
C THR A 289 0.10 4.48 7.62
N ASP A 290 0.41 4.60 8.92
CA ASP A 290 -0.58 4.74 10.00
C ASP A 290 -1.57 5.91 9.76
N SER A 291 -1.15 6.94 9.02
CA SER A 291 -1.97 8.11 8.66
C SER A 291 -2.84 7.91 7.41
N GLY A 292 -2.71 6.77 6.71
CA GLY A 292 -3.39 6.52 5.44
C GLY A 292 -2.65 7.03 4.20
N LYS A 293 -1.50 7.70 4.35
CA LYS A 293 -0.63 8.10 3.21
C LYS A 293 -0.14 6.86 2.44
N PRO A 294 -0.18 6.84 1.09
CA PRO A 294 0.32 5.72 0.30
C PRO A 294 1.83 5.53 0.46
N ARG A 295 2.30 4.31 0.22
CA ARG A 295 3.70 3.93 0.29
C ARG A 295 4.20 3.33 -1.02
N VAL A 296 5.46 3.57 -1.33
CA VAL A 296 6.28 2.77 -2.23
C VAL A 296 7.18 1.89 -1.35
N SER A 297 6.80 0.63 -1.22
CA SER A 297 7.47 -0.35 -0.37
C SER A 297 8.27 -1.33 -1.21
N ILE A 298 9.59 -1.29 -1.08
CA ILE A 298 10.54 -2.06 -1.89
C ILE A 298 11.05 -3.23 -1.05
N MET A 299 10.72 -4.44 -1.46
CA MET A 299 11.24 -5.68 -0.89
C MET A 299 12.58 -5.99 -1.55
N SER A 300 13.68 -5.49 -0.97
CA SER A 300 15.03 -5.79 -1.44
C SER A 300 15.42 -7.19 -0.98
N ILE A 301 15.58 -8.10 -1.94
CA ILE A 301 15.87 -9.52 -1.70
C ILE A 301 17.14 -10.01 -2.43
N SER A 302 17.93 -9.07 -2.97
CA SER A 302 19.20 -9.35 -3.65
C SER A 302 20.24 -10.04 -2.77
N HIS A 303 20.09 -9.91 -1.45
CA HIS A 303 21.00 -10.47 -0.46
C HIS A 303 20.65 -11.87 0.02
N LEU A 304 19.47 -12.39 -0.35
CA LEU A 304 18.99 -13.73 -0.01
C LEU A 304 19.53 -14.76 -1.00
N GLU A 305 19.71 -16.00 -0.52
CA GLU A 305 19.97 -17.15 -1.37
C GLU A 305 18.74 -17.56 -2.19
N ASP A 306 18.91 -18.32 -3.28
CA ASP A 306 17.82 -18.62 -4.22
C ASP A 306 16.61 -19.30 -3.57
N ASN A 307 16.82 -20.24 -2.64
CA ASN A 307 15.74 -20.91 -1.92
C ASN A 307 15.00 -19.97 -0.97
N GLU A 308 15.74 -19.16 -0.20
CA GLU A 308 15.17 -18.16 0.72
C GLU A 308 14.37 -17.10 -0.05
N ARG A 309 14.92 -16.67 -1.20
CA ARG A 309 14.31 -15.69 -2.10
C ARG A 309 13.02 -16.24 -2.69
N MET A 310 13.03 -17.47 -3.20
CA MET A 310 11.83 -18.14 -3.71
C MET A 310 10.75 -18.27 -2.64
N PHE A 311 11.16 -18.67 -1.44
CA PHE A 311 10.24 -18.81 -0.31
C PHE A 311 9.60 -17.47 0.08
N PHE A 312 10.40 -16.42 0.27
CA PHE A 312 9.90 -15.09 0.61
C PHE A 312 8.93 -14.58 -0.46
N VAL A 313 9.27 -14.70 -1.75
CA VAL A 313 8.40 -14.28 -2.84
C VAL A 313 7.07 -15.04 -2.81
N ALA A 314 7.08 -16.36 -2.67
CA ALA A 314 5.85 -17.14 -2.62
C ALA A 314 4.96 -16.76 -1.44
N LEU A 315 5.54 -16.58 -0.24
CA LEU A 315 4.80 -16.11 0.93
C LEU A 315 4.22 -14.71 0.71
N PHE A 316 5.03 -13.78 0.22
CA PHE A 316 4.64 -12.40 -0.02
C PHE A 316 3.45 -12.32 -0.98
N LEU A 317 3.52 -13.04 -2.11
CA LEU A 317 2.44 -13.08 -3.09
C LEU A 317 1.14 -13.64 -2.50
N ASN A 318 1.22 -14.67 -1.65
CA ASN A 318 0.03 -15.20 -0.97
C ASN A 318 -0.58 -14.22 0.02
N GLN A 319 0.24 -13.44 0.76
CA GLN A 319 -0.29 -12.38 1.61
C GLN A 319 -0.95 -11.27 0.78
N VAL A 320 -0.39 -10.94 -0.39
CA VAL A 320 -1.02 -9.99 -1.33
C VAL A 320 -2.37 -10.51 -1.83
N ILE A 321 -2.47 -11.80 -2.19
CA ILE A 321 -3.75 -12.44 -2.58
C ILE A 321 -4.77 -12.38 -1.45
N SER A 322 -4.35 -12.72 -0.22
CA SER A 322 -5.23 -12.69 0.95
C SER A 322 -5.75 -11.28 1.21
N TRP A 323 -4.89 -10.27 1.16
CA TRP A 323 -5.29 -8.86 1.26
C TRP A 323 -6.24 -8.46 0.14
N MET A 324 -5.93 -8.82 -1.10
CA MET A 324 -6.71 -8.51 -2.31
C MET A 324 -8.14 -9.06 -2.21
N ARG A 325 -8.33 -10.30 -1.73
CA ARG A 325 -9.66 -10.90 -1.59
C ARG A 325 -10.54 -10.24 -0.53
N GLY A 326 -9.93 -9.60 0.47
CA GLY A 326 -10.65 -8.80 1.46
C GLY A 326 -11.09 -7.42 0.93
N GLN A 327 -10.72 -7.05 -0.30
CA GLN A 327 -11.05 -5.75 -0.87
C GLN A 327 -12.40 -5.75 -1.59
N ALA A 328 -13.12 -4.63 -1.55
CA ALA A 328 -14.23 -4.38 -2.46
C ALA A 328 -13.74 -4.25 -3.91
N GLY A 329 -14.50 -4.82 -4.85
CA GLY A 329 -14.19 -4.75 -6.28
C GLY A 329 -14.23 -3.30 -6.81
N THR A 330 -13.36 -3.01 -7.77
CA THR A 330 -13.23 -1.66 -8.37
C THR A 330 -12.65 -1.73 -9.78
N SER A 331 -13.02 -0.78 -10.64
CA SER A 331 -12.43 -0.59 -11.97
C SER A 331 -11.27 0.40 -11.97
N SER A 332 -11.01 1.08 -10.84
CA SER A 332 -9.93 2.06 -10.72
C SER A 332 -8.66 1.38 -10.21
N LEU A 333 -7.48 1.88 -10.61
CA LEU A 333 -6.22 1.35 -10.10
C LEU A 333 -6.03 1.72 -8.63
N ARG A 334 -6.07 0.73 -7.74
CA ARG A 334 -5.91 0.85 -6.29
C ARG A 334 -4.46 0.77 -5.83
N ALA A 335 -3.71 -0.17 -6.39
CA ALA A 335 -2.32 -0.43 -6.00
C ALA A 335 -1.58 -1.12 -7.13
N ILE A 336 -0.25 -1.08 -7.10
CA ILE A 336 0.62 -1.80 -8.02
C ILE A 336 1.46 -2.82 -7.25
N LEU A 337 1.42 -4.08 -7.69
CA LEU A 337 2.44 -5.08 -7.40
C LEU A 337 3.43 -5.11 -8.55
N TYR A 338 4.65 -4.64 -8.31
CA TYR A 338 5.75 -4.67 -9.25
C TYR A 338 6.74 -5.78 -8.88
N MET A 339 7.23 -6.53 -9.86
CA MET A 339 8.30 -7.52 -9.66
C MET A 339 9.36 -7.36 -10.73
N ASP A 340 10.59 -7.03 -10.31
CA ASP A 340 11.74 -7.06 -11.21
C ASP A 340 12.27 -8.48 -11.38
N GLU A 341 12.77 -8.78 -12.58
CA GLU A 341 13.32 -10.06 -13.00
C GLU A 341 12.46 -11.28 -12.60
N ILE A 342 11.35 -11.48 -13.31
CA ILE A 342 10.45 -12.63 -13.09
C ILE A 342 11.01 -13.99 -13.54
N PHE A 343 12.17 -14.00 -14.19
CA PHE A 343 12.85 -15.22 -14.61
C PHE A 343 13.10 -16.16 -13.41
N GLY A 344 12.82 -17.46 -13.58
CA GLY A 344 12.91 -18.46 -12.52
C GLY A 344 11.67 -18.53 -11.60
N TYR A 345 10.88 -17.45 -11.49
CA TYR A 345 9.63 -17.42 -10.70
C TYR A 345 8.40 -17.80 -11.52
N PHE A 346 8.45 -17.54 -12.84
CA PHE A 346 7.33 -17.80 -13.75
C PHE A 346 7.72 -18.60 -15.00
N PRO A 347 8.36 -19.78 -14.84
CA PRO A 347 8.81 -20.59 -15.97
C PRO A 347 7.62 -21.28 -16.69
N PRO A 348 7.74 -21.61 -17.98
CA PRO A 348 6.67 -22.21 -18.77
C PRO A 348 6.31 -23.63 -18.34
N VAL A 349 7.32 -24.46 -18.01
CA VAL A 349 7.13 -25.90 -17.73
C VAL A 349 7.14 -26.20 -16.24
N ALA A 350 8.13 -25.70 -15.51
CA ALA A 350 8.24 -25.93 -14.07
C ALA A 350 7.11 -25.22 -13.30
N ASN A 351 6.83 -25.69 -12.09
CA ASN A 351 5.81 -25.13 -11.20
C ASN A 351 6.42 -24.76 -9.84
N PRO A 352 7.32 -23.75 -9.77
CA PRO A 352 7.85 -23.29 -8.50
C PRO A 352 6.73 -22.71 -7.60
N PRO A 353 6.95 -22.62 -6.27
CA PRO A 353 5.93 -22.13 -5.33
C PRO A 353 5.35 -20.74 -5.64
N SER A 354 6.08 -19.89 -6.35
CA SER A 354 5.65 -18.55 -6.77
C SER A 354 4.71 -18.55 -7.99
N LYS A 355 4.70 -19.61 -8.81
CA LYS A 355 3.96 -19.64 -10.09
C LYS A 355 2.45 -19.60 -9.90
N GLN A 356 1.89 -20.42 -9.00
CA GLN A 356 0.44 -20.48 -8.78
C GLN A 356 -0.12 -19.16 -8.20
N PRO A 357 0.52 -18.52 -7.20
CA PRO A 357 0.14 -17.19 -6.77
C PRO A 357 0.18 -16.14 -7.88
N LEU A 358 1.25 -16.11 -8.71
CA LEU A 358 1.35 -15.20 -9.85
C LEU A 358 0.20 -15.41 -10.86
N LEU A 359 -0.11 -16.66 -11.22
CA LEU A 359 -1.24 -16.97 -12.09
C LEU A 359 -2.59 -16.53 -11.50
N THR A 360 -2.76 -16.67 -10.18
CA THR A 360 -3.97 -16.24 -9.48
C THR A 360 -4.12 -14.72 -9.55
N LEU A 361 -3.04 -13.99 -9.27
CA LEU A 361 -3.00 -12.53 -9.37
C LEU A 361 -3.31 -12.06 -10.79
N LEU A 362 -2.63 -12.60 -11.80
CA LEU A 362 -2.86 -12.21 -13.21
C LEU A 362 -4.29 -12.49 -13.72
N LYS A 363 -5.02 -13.42 -13.09
CA LYS A 363 -6.41 -13.75 -13.47
C LYS A 363 -7.46 -12.97 -12.69
N GLN A 364 -7.19 -12.70 -11.40
CA GLN A 364 -8.22 -12.20 -10.47
C GLN A 364 -7.98 -10.76 -10.01
N ALA A 365 -6.73 -10.28 -9.99
CA ALA A 365 -6.39 -9.00 -9.38
C ALA A 365 -7.03 -7.78 -10.05
N ARG A 366 -7.34 -7.89 -11.35
CA ARG A 366 -8.11 -6.89 -12.11
C ARG A 366 -9.41 -6.49 -11.41
N ALA A 367 -10.17 -7.45 -10.88
CA ALA A 367 -11.48 -7.18 -10.28
C ALA A 367 -11.39 -6.32 -9.00
N TYR A 368 -10.22 -6.29 -8.37
CA TYR A 368 -9.95 -5.60 -7.11
C TYR A 368 -9.09 -4.34 -7.31
N GLY A 369 -8.82 -3.95 -8.56
CA GLY A 369 -7.98 -2.79 -8.88
C GLY A 369 -6.49 -2.96 -8.55
N LEU A 370 -6.00 -4.19 -8.36
CA LEU A 370 -4.57 -4.45 -8.16
C LEU A 370 -3.89 -4.70 -9.51
N GLY A 371 -3.07 -3.74 -9.94
CA GLY A 371 -2.24 -3.89 -11.14
C GLY A 371 -0.99 -4.70 -10.84
N VAL A 372 -0.59 -5.55 -11.79
CA VAL A 372 0.61 -6.39 -11.65
C VAL A 372 1.55 -6.01 -12.78
N VAL A 373 2.76 -5.58 -12.45
CA VAL A 373 3.78 -5.17 -13.42
C VAL A 373 4.96 -6.10 -13.30
N LEU A 374 5.19 -6.90 -14.34
CA LEU A 374 6.23 -7.93 -14.36
C LEU A 374 7.35 -7.52 -15.31
N ALA A 375 8.57 -7.42 -14.81
CA ALA A 375 9.72 -7.05 -15.62
C ALA A 375 10.70 -8.21 -15.76
N THR A 376 11.36 -8.31 -16.93
CA THR A 376 12.35 -9.36 -17.20
C THR A 376 13.41 -8.89 -18.18
N GLN A 377 14.65 -9.33 -17.96
CA GLN A 377 15.73 -9.20 -18.94
C GLN A 377 15.88 -10.46 -19.80
N ASN A 378 15.27 -11.57 -19.37
CA ASN A 378 15.38 -12.89 -19.98
C ASN A 378 14.00 -13.37 -20.47
N PRO A 379 13.59 -13.01 -21.70
CA PRO A 379 12.25 -13.34 -22.21
C PRO A 379 12.06 -14.81 -22.63
N VAL A 380 13.12 -15.60 -22.80
CA VAL A 380 13.04 -16.93 -23.44
C VAL A 380 12.24 -17.94 -22.62
N ASP A 381 12.40 -17.94 -21.30
CA ASP A 381 11.90 -19.00 -20.42
C ASP A 381 10.80 -18.49 -19.48
N LEU A 382 9.78 -17.88 -20.09
CA LEU A 382 8.62 -17.34 -19.39
C LEU A 382 7.34 -18.03 -19.85
N ASP A 383 6.39 -18.16 -18.93
CA ASP A 383 5.06 -18.67 -19.23
C ASP A 383 4.22 -17.60 -19.96
N TYR A 384 4.38 -17.50 -21.28
CA TYR A 384 3.63 -16.56 -22.13
C TYR A 384 2.12 -16.77 -22.11
N LYS A 385 1.63 -18.00 -21.83
CA LYS A 385 0.20 -18.25 -21.67
C LYS A 385 -0.34 -17.57 -20.42
N GLY A 386 0.44 -17.58 -19.34
CA GLY A 386 0.14 -16.79 -18.15
C GLY A 386 0.18 -15.28 -18.44
N LEU A 387 1.24 -14.82 -19.11
CA LEU A 387 1.44 -13.40 -19.45
C LEU A 387 0.40 -12.85 -20.46
N ALA A 388 -0.32 -13.71 -21.19
CA ALA A 388 -1.39 -13.28 -22.09
C ALA A 388 -2.53 -12.52 -21.37
N ASN A 389 -2.64 -12.68 -20.05
CA ASN A 389 -3.56 -11.88 -19.23
C ASN A 389 -3.13 -10.42 -19.07
N CYS A 390 -1.89 -10.07 -19.45
CA CYS A 390 -1.38 -8.70 -19.40
C CYS A 390 -1.83 -7.89 -20.62
N GLY A 391 -2.58 -6.81 -20.36
CA GLY A 391 -3.15 -5.94 -21.37
C GLY A 391 -2.17 -4.89 -21.92
N THR A 392 -1.07 -4.62 -21.20
CA THR A 392 -0.02 -3.69 -21.63
C THR A 392 1.34 -4.41 -21.74
N TRP A 393 2.06 -4.17 -22.84
CA TRP A 393 3.41 -4.68 -23.07
C TRP A 393 4.34 -3.52 -23.42
N PHE A 394 5.42 -3.39 -22.67
CA PHE A 394 6.52 -2.49 -22.93
C PHE A 394 7.72 -3.32 -23.40
N VAL A 395 8.04 -3.24 -24.68
CA VAL A 395 9.12 -4.03 -25.27
C VAL A 395 10.27 -3.12 -25.65
N GLY A 396 11.37 -3.24 -24.93
CA GLY A 396 12.64 -2.59 -25.26
C GLY A 396 13.48 -3.45 -26.20
N ARG A 397 14.69 -2.98 -26.48
CA ARG A 397 15.68 -3.70 -27.30
C ARG A 397 15.93 -5.13 -26.77
N LEU A 398 16.07 -6.09 -27.69
CA LEU A 398 16.43 -7.49 -27.43
C LEU A 398 17.80 -7.84 -28.03
N GLN A 399 18.52 -8.82 -27.46
CA GLN A 399 19.86 -9.20 -27.92
C GLN A 399 19.83 -10.24 -29.05
N THR A 400 19.00 -11.27 -28.92
CA THR A 400 19.07 -12.45 -29.80
C THR A 400 17.80 -12.65 -30.61
N GLU A 401 17.95 -13.24 -31.80
CA GLU A 401 16.80 -13.67 -32.64
C GLU A 401 15.89 -14.66 -31.91
N ARG A 402 16.44 -15.46 -30.98
CA ARG A 402 15.65 -16.40 -30.17
C ARG A 402 14.73 -15.65 -29.20
N ASP A 403 15.23 -14.62 -28.52
CA ASP A 403 14.45 -13.77 -27.61
C ASP A 403 13.26 -13.13 -28.35
N LYS A 404 13.57 -12.57 -29.52
CA LYS A 404 12.63 -11.90 -30.39
C LYS A 404 11.55 -12.84 -30.89
N ASN A 405 11.92 -14.00 -31.44
CA ASN A 405 10.95 -14.99 -31.92
C ASN A 405 10.05 -15.49 -30.80
N ARG A 406 10.58 -15.74 -29.61
CA ARG A 406 9.76 -16.15 -28.45
C ARG A 406 8.78 -15.08 -28.02
N LEU A 407 9.20 -13.82 -28.01
CA LEU A 407 8.30 -12.71 -27.73
C LEU A 407 7.21 -12.58 -28.80
N LEU A 408 7.57 -12.67 -30.08
CA LEU A 408 6.62 -12.61 -31.19
C LEU A 408 5.59 -13.74 -31.11
N ASP A 409 6.01 -14.97 -30.82
CA ASP A 409 5.10 -16.11 -30.59
C ASP A 409 4.12 -15.82 -29.44
N GLY A 410 4.61 -15.19 -28.37
CA GLY A 410 3.79 -14.76 -27.23
C GLY A 410 2.77 -13.69 -27.61
N LEU A 411 3.19 -12.63 -28.29
CA LEU A 411 2.33 -11.53 -28.73
C LEU A 411 1.29 -11.99 -29.77
N GLU A 412 1.66 -12.90 -30.67
CA GLU A 412 0.76 -13.51 -31.67
C GLU A 412 -0.37 -14.30 -30.98
N GLY A 413 -0.05 -15.05 -29.92
CA GLY A 413 -1.04 -15.74 -29.10
C GLY A 413 -2.06 -14.79 -28.46
N VAL A 414 -1.60 -13.63 -27.97
CA VAL A 414 -2.47 -12.59 -27.38
C VAL A 414 -3.36 -11.92 -28.42
N ALA A 415 -2.80 -11.61 -29.60
CA ALA A 415 -3.53 -10.98 -30.70
C ALA A 415 -4.59 -11.92 -31.33
N GLY A 416 -4.27 -13.22 -31.41
CA GLY A 416 -5.17 -14.25 -31.93
C GLY A 416 -6.43 -14.48 -31.09
N GLU A 417 -6.37 -14.30 -29.77
CA GLU A 417 -7.53 -14.41 -28.88
C GLU A 417 -8.50 -13.21 -28.97
N LYS A 418 -8.01 -12.04 -29.43
CA LYS A 418 -8.78 -10.78 -29.48
C LYS A 418 -9.17 -10.32 -30.88
N GLY A 419 -8.82 -11.06 -31.93
CA GLY A 419 -9.25 -10.79 -33.32
C GLY A 419 -8.59 -9.56 -33.98
N SER A 420 -7.48 -9.06 -33.44
CA SER A 420 -6.70 -7.96 -34.03
C SER A 420 -5.76 -8.47 -35.13
N SER A 421 -5.59 -7.71 -36.23
CA SER A 421 -4.62 -8.03 -37.27
C SER A 421 -3.18 -7.95 -36.72
N PHE A 422 -2.49 -9.08 -36.66
CA PHE A 422 -1.10 -9.16 -36.21
C PHE A 422 -0.16 -9.25 -37.43
N ASP A 423 0.55 -8.16 -37.72
CA ASP A 423 1.63 -8.18 -38.73
C ASP A 423 2.96 -8.51 -38.06
N ARG A 424 3.29 -9.81 -38.09
CA ARG A 424 4.53 -10.33 -37.52
C ARG A 424 5.76 -9.71 -38.16
N GLN A 425 5.76 -9.45 -39.47
CA GLN A 425 6.94 -8.93 -40.18
C GLN A 425 7.18 -7.45 -39.85
N ALA A 426 6.13 -6.65 -39.74
CA ALA A 426 6.24 -5.25 -39.32
C ALA A 426 6.78 -5.14 -37.88
N LEU A 427 6.23 -5.95 -36.96
CA LEU A 427 6.70 -6.01 -35.58
C LEU A 427 8.15 -6.47 -35.48
N ASP A 428 8.52 -7.49 -36.26
CA ASP A 428 9.90 -7.97 -36.36
C ASP A 428 10.87 -6.85 -36.76
N LYS A 429 10.53 -6.07 -37.79
CA LYS A 429 11.32 -4.91 -38.22
C LYS A 429 11.42 -3.84 -37.13
N MET A 430 10.30 -3.51 -36.48
CA MET A 430 10.27 -2.51 -35.39
C MET A 430 11.15 -2.93 -34.21
N LEU A 431 11.04 -4.18 -33.75
CA LEU A 431 11.84 -4.69 -32.63
C LEU A 431 13.35 -4.65 -32.90
N SER A 432 13.76 -4.91 -34.15
CA SER A 432 15.17 -4.80 -34.57
C SER A 432 15.68 -3.36 -34.59
N SER A 433 14.81 -2.38 -34.81
CA SER A 433 15.16 -0.95 -34.89
C SER A 433 15.23 -0.25 -33.52
N LEU A 434 14.80 -0.91 -32.44
CA LEU A 434 14.73 -0.28 -31.12
C LEU A 434 16.13 0.10 -30.58
N LYS A 435 16.28 1.39 -30.28
CA LYS A 435 17.47 1.95 -29.63
C LYS A 435 17.38 1.88 -28.11
N LYS A 436 18.46 2.30 -27.44
CA LYS A 436 18.51 2.40 -25.98
C LYS A 436 17.48 3.43 -25.50
N ARG A 437 16.72 3.06 -24.45
CA ARG A 437 15.61 3.82 -23.86
C ARG A 437 14.42 4.04 -24.79
N THR A 438 14.33 3.28 -25.88
CA THR A 438 13.18 3.28 -26.78
C THR A 438 12.40 1.99 -26.56
N PHE A 439 11.08 2.12 -26.43
CA PHE A 439 10.18 1.01 -26.16
C PHE A 439 9.03 1.02 -27.15
N LEU A 440 8.64 -0.17 -27.57
CA LEU A 440 7.39 -0.43 -28.22
C LEU A 440 6.32 -0.65 -27.15
N LEU A 441 5.33 0.22 -27.12
CA LEU A 441 4.13 0.12 -26.28
C LEU A 441 3.03 -0.57 -27.08
N HIS A 442 2.61 -1.74 -26.61
CA HIS A 442 1.40 -2.40 -27.09
C HIS A 442 0.37 -2.40 -25.97
N ASN A 443 -0.73 -1.67 -26.15
CA ASN A 443 -1.81 -1.60 -25.16
C ASN A 443 -3.15 -2.02 -25.77
N THR A 444 -3.74 -3.07 -25.22
CA THR A 444 -5.02 -3.62 -25.69
C THR A 444 -6.25 -2.76 -25.35
N GLN A 445 -6.09 -1.71 -24.54
CA GLN A 445 -7.17 -0.80 -24.13
C GLN A 445 -7.04 0.63 -24.67
N GLY A 446 -5.96 0.97 -25.38
CA GLY A 446 -5.68 2.33 -25.89
C GLY A 446 -5.47 2.37 -27.42
N ASP A 447 -4.82 3.44 -27.90
CA ASP A 447 -4.63 3.78 -29.33
C ASP A 447 -3.74 2.82 -30.14
N GLY A 448 -3.45 1.63 -29.62
CA GLY A 448 -2.75 0.56 -30.32
C GLY A 448 -1.23 0.52 -30.06
N LEU A 449 -0.48 0.15 -31.09
CA LEU A 449 0.97 -0.08 -31.03
C LEU A 449 1.73 1.22 -31.36
N GLY A 450 2.58 1.71 -30.46
CA GLY A 450 3.38 2.91 -30.68
C GLY A 450 4.78 2.81 -30.10
N ALA A 451 5.75 3.51 -30.69
CA ALA A 451 7.11 3.60 -30.16
C ALA A 451 7.30 4.91 -29.39
N PHE A 452 8.03 4.85 -28.28
CA PHE A 452 8.33 6.02 -27.48
C PHE A 452 9.71 5.93 -26.86
N LYS A 453 10.27 7.09 -26.53
CA LYS A 453 11.51 7.20 -25.78
C LYS A 453 11.21 7.65 -24.37
N THR A 454 11.77 6.94 -23.38
CA THR A 454 11.46 7.21 -21.97
C THR A 454 11.91 8.59 -21.57
N ARG A 455 11.13 9.24 -20.70
CA ARG A 455 11.55 10.46 -20.04
C ARG A 455 12.82 10.25 -19.22
N PHE A 456 13.40 11.35 -18.76
CA PHE A 456 14.43 11.28 -17.74
C PHE A 456 13.78 11.01 -16.38
N SER A 457 14.27 10.01 -15.66
CA SER A 457 13.78 9.66 -14.32
C SER A 457 14.09 10.78 -13.33
N LEU A 458 13.19 11.01 -12.37
CA LEU A 458 13.38 11.99 -11.30
C LEU A 458 14.43 11.50 -10.29
N SER A 459 14.55 10.18 -10.14
CA SER A 459 15.54 9.54 -9.28
C SER A 459 16.87 9.24 -9.99
N TYR A 460 17.98 9.30 -9.25
CA TYR A 460 19.31 8.98 -9.74
C TYR A 460 19.51 7.46 -9.92
N LEU A 461 19.81 7.03 -11.15
CA LEU A 461 19.93 5.62 -11.54
C LEU A 461 21.38 5.13 -11.45
N ARG A 462 21.85 4.88 -10.23
CA ARG A 462 23.26 4.52 -9.97
C ARG A 462 23.61 3.03 -10.16
N GLY A 463 22.61 2.20 -10.47
CA GLY A 463 22.71 0.74 -10.45
C GLY A 463 22.41 0.13 -9.07
N PRO A 464 22.77 -1.15 -8.83
CA PRO A 464 22.38 -1.86 -7.61
C PRO A 464 22.94 -1.24 -6.32
N LEU A 465 22.10 -1.03 -5.33
CA LEU A 465 22.53 -0.53 -4.02
C LEU A 465 23.14 -1.65 -3.15
N SER A 466 24.27 -1.36 -2.52
CA SER A 466 24.88 -2.23 -1.52
C SER A 466 24.12 -2.21 -0.19
N ARG A 467 24.30 -3.25 0.66
CA ARG A 467 23.69 -3.29 2.00
C ARG A 467 24.01 -2.05 2.86
N ASN A 468 25.23 -1.51 2.76
CA ASN A 468 25.64 -0.32 3.51
C ASN A 468 24.97 0.97 2.99
N GLN A 469 24.75 1.06 1.67
CA GLN A 469 24.02 2.17 1.07
C GLN A 469 22.53 2.12 1.46
N ILE A 470 21.90 0.94 1.43
CA ILE A 470 20.53 0.75 1.93
C ILE A 470 20.45 1.14 3.41
N LYS A 471 21.42 0.72 4.22
CA LYS A 471 21.52 1.13 5.63
C LYS A 471 21.52 2.65 5.79
N THR A 472 22.38 3.33 5.04
CA THR A 472 22.49 4.79 5.07
C THR A 472 21.17 5.47 4.69
N LEU A 473 20.48 4.98 3.65
CA LEU A 473 19.16 5.52 3.24
C LEU A 473 18.08 5.30 4.29
N MET A 474 18.09 4.15 4.97
CA MET A 474 17.01 3.73 5.85
C MET A 474 17.25 4.04 7.34
N ASP A 475 18.43 4.52 7.73
CA ASP A 475 18.78 4.72 9.15
C ASP A 475 17.80 5.65 9.90
N GLY A 476 17.36 6.74 9.28
CA GLY A 476 16.34 7.62 9.87
C GLY A 476 14.99 6.93 10.07
N LYS A 477 14.55 6.15 9.08
CA LYS A 477 13.28 5.39 9.13
C LYS A 477 13.32 4.28 10.15
N LYS A 478 14.43 3.53 10.24
CA LYS A 478 14.60 2.44 11.22
C LYS A 478 14.55 2.95 12.65
N LYS A 479 15.16 4.10 12.95
CA LYS A 479 15.07 4.74 14.26
C LYS A 479 13.62 5.09 14.61
N ALA A 480 12.88 5.70 13.68
CA ALA A 480 11.47 6.02 13.89
C ALA A 480 10.59 4.77 14.13
N VAL A 481 10.84 3.67 13.42
CA VAL A 481 10.12 2.39 13.63
C VAL A 481 10.48 1.76 14.98
N ALA A 482 11.75 1.81 15.38
CA ALA A 482 12.20 1.29 16.68
C ALA A 482 11.62 2.09 17.86
N GLU A 483 11.58 3.42 17.77
CA GLU A 483 11.01 4.30 18.79
C GLU A 483 9.50 4.08 18.97
N LYS A 484 8.76 3.91 17.86
CA LYS A 484 7.34 3.54 17.89
C LYS A 484 7.10 2.17 18.54
N SER A 485 7.96 1.20 18.27
CA SER A 485 7.86 -0.15 18.86
C SER A 485 8.16 -0.14 20.37
N ALA A 486 9.05 0.74 20.83
CA ALA A 486 9.41 0.90 22.24
C ALA A 486 8.32 1.62 23.07
N THR A 487 7.57 2.54 22.47
CA THR A 487 6.47 3.28 23.12
C THR A 487 5.14 2.52 23.18
N ALA A 488 4.99 1.43 22.41
CA ALA A 488 3.80 0.59 22.38
C ALA A 488 3.75 -0.50 23.50
N LEU A 489 4.81 -0.66 24.28
CA LEU A 489 4.78 -1.49 25.49
C LEU A 489 4.12 -0.68 26.61
N PRO A 490 3.19 -1.25 27.41
CA PRO A 490 2.66 -0.56 28.58
C PRO A 490 3.84 -0.21 29.49
N GLN A 491 4.07 1.07 29.74
CA GLN A 491 4.98 1.52 30.79
C GLN A 491 4.44 1.00 32.12
N ALA A 492 4.89 -0.20 32.51
CA ALA A 492 4.95 -0.57 33.90
C ALA A 492 5.81 0.51 34.57
N SER A 493 5.19 1.30 35.44
CA SER A 493 5.83 2.32 36.25
C SER A 493 6.89 1.68 37.12
N VAL A 494 8.13 1.58 36.63
CA VAL A 494 9.29 1.27 37.44
C VAL A 494 9.81 2.60 37.94
N GLY A 495 9.43 2.94 39.17
CA GLY A 495 10.05 4.02 39.91
C GLY A 495 11.56 3.78 39.97
N SER A 496 12.30 4.74 39.44
CA SER A 496 13.76 4.77 39.45
C SER A 496 14.29 4.84 40.90
N THR A 497 14.87 3.76 41.39
CA THR A 497 15.85 3.82 42.48
C THR A 497 17.25 3.79 41.87
N SER A 498 17.86 4.97 41.84
CA SER A 498 19.28 5.18 41.55
C SER A 498 20.15 4.37 42.51
N VAL A 499 20.94 3.42 41.98
CA VAL A 499 22.00 2.74 42.72
C VAL A 499 23.17 3.72 42.86
N GLY A 500 23.32 4.28 44.06
CA GLY A 500 24.48 5.05 44.47
C GLY A 500 25.63 4.12 44.86
N ALA A 501 26.80 4.36 44.24
CA ALA A 501 28.07 3.74 44.58
C ALA A 501 28.48 4.03 46.03
N ALA A 502 29.10 3.04 46.67
CA ALA A 502 29.77 3.19 47.96
C ALA A 502 30.94 4.19 47.87
N PRO A 503 31.19 4.92 48.96
CA PRO A 503 32.50 4.78 49.57
C PRO A 503 32.47 4.69 51.10
N SER A 504 33.61 4.22 51.57
CA SER A 504 34.06 3.88 52.90
C SER A 504 34.18 5.04 53.90
N SER A 505 34.19 4.61 55.18
CA SER A 505 34.97 5.12 56.31
C SER A 505 34.40 6.23 57.21
N ASN A 506 34.29 5.82 58.48
CA ASN A 506 34.67 6.47 59.73
C ASN A 506 33.99 7.76 60.23
N SER A 507 33.57 7.62 61.48
CA SER A 507 33.77 8.52 62.64
C SER A 507 32.75 9.63 62.94
N ALA A 508 32.17 9.46 64.14
CA ALA A 508 32.11 10.43 65.24
C ALA A 508 31.07 11.58 65.22
N SER A 509 30.17 11.48 66.23
CA SER A 509 29.90 12.50 67.27
C SER A 509 29.05 13.75 66.97
N GLY A 510 28.17 14.07 67.94
CA GLY A 510 27.62 15.41 68.22
C GLY A 510 26.11 15.55 67.96
N ILE A 511 25.20 15.37 68.92
CA ILE A 511 24.78 16.26 70.03
C ILE A 511 23.91 17.47 69.59
N SER A 512 22.67 17.49 70.14
CA SER A 512 21.80 18.67 70.48
C SER A 512 21.15 19.49 69.35
N ALA A 513 19.97 20.10 69.49
CA ALA A 513 18.97 20.21 70.56
C ALA A 513 17.66 20.84 70.00
N VAL A 514 16.50 20.30 70.39
CA VAL A 514 15.41 20.98 71.14
C VAL A 514 15.07 22.43 70.77
N THR A 515 13.81 22.69 70.36
CA THR A 515 12.84 23.49 71.16
C THR A 515 11.47 23.63 70.49
N LEU A 516 10.46 23.62 71.38
CA LEU A 516 9.02 23.72 71.16
C LEU A 516 8.56 25.14 70.83
N SER A 517 7.45 25.29 70.09
CA SER A 517 6.34 26.18 70.49
C SER A 517 5.11 26.06 69.57
N SER A 518 4.00 25.62 70.18
CA SER A 518 2.60 25.96 69.85
C SER A 518 2.24 27.28 70.59
N PRO A 519 1.17 28.05 70.29
CA PRO A 519 -0.18 27.58 69.91
C PRO A 519 -0.99 28.39 68.86
N ALA A 520 -2.15 27.83 68.55
CA ALA A 520 -3.29 28.20 67.67
C ALA A 520 -4.01 29.54 68.04
N PRO A 521 -5.14 30.02 67.43
CA PRO A 521 -6.09 29.33 66.52
C PRO A 521 -6.83 30.14 65.38
N ALA A 522 -7.59 29.38 64.57
CA ALA A 522 -8.84 29.68 63.80
C ALA A 522 -8.78 30.65 62.57
N THR A 523 -9.45 30.49 61.42
CA THR A 523 -10.69 29.78 61.00
C THR A 523 -10.74 29.57 59.45
N SER A 524 -11.22 28.39 59.04
CA SER A 524 -12.08 28.00 57.87
C SER A 524 -11.83 28.48 56.42
N THR A 525 -11.65 27.54 55.48
CA THR A 525 -12.70 27.09 54.53
C THR A 525 -12.30 25.80 53.78
N SER A 526 -13.31 25.01 53.44
CA SER A 526 -13.28 23.56 53.23
C SER A 526 -13.36 23.13 51.76
N GLN A 527 -12.49 22.22 51.34
CA GLN A 527 -12.75 21.22 50.29
C GLN A 527 -12.12 19.89 50.72
N GLY A 528 -12.96 18.91 51.05
CA GLY A 528 -12.55 17.58 51.49
C GLY A 528 -12.56 16.59 50.33
N THR A 529 -11.37 16.15 49.92
CA THR A 529 -11.15 14.96 49.09
C THR A 529 -11.41 13.71 49.94
N ALA A 530 -12.41 12.90 49.59
CA ALA A 530 -12.65 11.60 50.20
C ALA A 530 -11.65 10.56 49.62
N LYS A 531 -10.88 9.98 50.52
CA LYS A 531 -9.82 8.99 50.27
C LYS A 531 -10.45 7.59 50.26
N ALA A 532 -10.10 6.76 49.27
CA ALA A 532 -10.51 5.35 49.22
C ALA A 532 -10.03 4.61 50.48
N ALA A 533 -10.95 3.92 51.16
CA ALA A 533 -10.68 3.16 52.38
C ALA A 533 -9.91 1.87 52.07
N LYS A 534 -8.96 1.52 52.94
CA LYS A 534 -8.34 0.18 53.01
C LYS A 534 -9.36 -0.80 53.62
N PRO A 535 -9.38 -2.08 53.21
CA PRO A 535 -10.22 -3.09 53.85
C PRO A 535 -9.62 -3.45 55.21
N ASP A 536 -10.28 -3.06 56.30
CA ASP A 536 -9.92 -3.50 57.66
C ASP A 536 -10.81 -4.66 58.12
N SER A 537 -10.15 -5.64 58.78
CA SER A 537 -10.65 -6.84 59.49
C SER A 537 -10.92 -8.12 58.66
N PRO A 538 -10.31 -9.29 59.02
CA PRO A 538 -10.57 -10.57 58.37
C PRO A 538 -11.92 -11.16 58.84
N GLY A 539 -12.85 -11.33 57.90
CA GLY A 539 -14.10 -12.07 58.10
C GLY A 539 -13.91 -13.58 58.10
N GLY A 540 -14.92 -14.31 58.60
CA GLY A 540 -14.85 -15.74 58.92
C GLY A 540 -14.54 -16.67 57.75
N SER A 541 -14.18 -17.93 58.07
CA SER A 541 -13.78 -18.99 57.13
C SER A 541 -14.92 -19.57 56.28
N SER A 542 -16.12 -19.00 56.35
CA SER A 542 -17.28 -19.40 55.57
C SER A 542 -18.01 -18.20 54.99
N ALA A 543 -18.50 -18.34 53.75
CA ALA A 543 -19.25 -17.29 53.08
C ALA A 543 -20.55 -16.96 53.86
N PRO A 544 -20.87 -15.67 54.10
CA PRO A 544 -22.15 -15.27 54.69
C PRO A 544 -23.35 -15.78 53.87
N ILE A 545 -24.40 -16.26 54.55
CA ILE A 545 -25.63 -16.73 53.89
C ILE A 545 -26.45 -15.52 53.43
N LEU A 546 -26.64 -15.39 52.12
CA LEU A 546 -27.51 -14.39 51.50
C LEU A 546 -28.97 -14.89 51.44
N PRO A 547 -29.97 -13.99 51.48
CA PRO A 547 -31.36 -14.34 51.21
C PRO A 547 -31.51 -15.00 49.82
N PRO A 548 -32.38 -16.02 49.68
CA PRO A 548 -32.55 -16.76 48.43
C PRO A 548 -33.01 -15.89 47.25
N ASP A 549 -33.61 -14.73 47.52
CA ASP A 549 -34.11 -13.78 46.52
C ASP A 549 -33.02 -12.87 45.93
N VAL A 550 -31.76 -12.97 46.37
CA VAL A 550 -30.62 -12.24 45.79
C VAL A 550 -29.71 -13.24 45.07
N PRO A 551 -29.69 -13.28 43.73
CA PRO A 551 -28.78 -14.14 42.99
C PRO A 551 -27.32 -13.81 43.33
N GLN A 552 -26.51 -14.83 43.61
CA GLN A 552 -25.11 -14.70 43.97
C GLN A 552 -24.25 -15.30 42.87
N TYR A 553 -23.27 -14.54 42.40
CA TYR A 553 -22.27 -15.00 41.45
C TYR A 553 -20.87 -14.99 42.07
N VAL A 554 -19.97 -15.72 41.45
CA VAL A 554 -18.55 -15.74 41.79
C VAL A 554 -17.76 -15.49 40.51
N LEU A 555 -16.81 -14.56 40.58
CA LEU A 555 -15.92 -14.28 39.47
C LEU A 555 -14.90 -15.44 39.33
N PRO A 556 -14.58 -15.87 38.09
CA PRO A 556 -13.71 -17.02 37.88
C PRO A 556 -12.27 -16.74 38.33
N ILE A 557 -11.58 -17.78 38.80
CA ILE A 557 -10.14 -17.72 39.05
C ILE A 557 -9.41 -18.11 37.75
N LYS A 558 -8.61 -17.19 37.21
CA LYS A 558 -7.70 -17.44 36.10
C LYS A 558 -6.27 -17.50 36.67
N GLY A 559 -5.51 -18.53 36.32
CA GLY A 559 -4.15 -18.74 36.82
C GLY A 559 -4.04 -19.56 38.10
N THR A 560 -2.82 -19.67 38.63
CA THR A 560 -2.49 -20.45 39.82
C THR A 560 -2.29 -19.55 41.04
N ILE A 561 -2.94 -19.92 42.15
CA ILE A 561 -2.72 -19.26 43.45
C ILE A 561 -1.31 -19.62 43.92
N GLY A 562 -0.49 -18.62 44.25
CA GLY A 562 0.88 -18.86 44.73
C GLY A 562 0.90 -19.69 46.01
N ALA A 563 1.89 -20.59 46.17
CA ALA A 563 1.96 -21.57 47.26
C ALA A 563 1.88 -20.98 48.69
N ASN A 564 2.25 -19.71 48.87
CA ASN A 564 2.18 -18.98 50.15
C ASN A 564 1.13 -17.86 50.17
N SER A 565 0.23 -17.79 49.19
CA SER A 565 -0.77 -16.73 49.07
C SER A 565 -2.12 -17.18 49.63
N LYS A 566 -2.82 -16.28 50.32
CA LYS A 566 -4.16 -16.54 50.85
C LYS A 566 -5.24 -16.06 49.87
N LEU A 567 -6.24 -16.90 49.63
CA LEU A 567 -7.42 -16.56 48.82
C LEU A 567 -8.45 -15.81 49.68
N ILE A 568 -8.81 -14.60 49.25
CA ILE A 568 -9.88 -13.78 49.83
C ILE A 568 -10.94 -13.48 48.77
N TYR A 569 -12.20 -13.58 49.14
CA TYR A 569 -13.31 -13.06 48.36
C TYR A 569 -13.81 -11.73 48.92
N ALA A 570 -13.84 -10.71 48.07
CA ALA A 570 -14.37 -9.39 48.38
C ALA A 570 -15.79 -9.22 47.78
N PRO A 571 -16.72 -8.55 48.49
CA PRO A 571 -18.05 -8.27 47.98
C PRO A 571 -18.02 -7.19 46.90
N CYS A 572 -18.73 -7.42 45.80
CA CYS A 572 -18.96 -6.43 44.75
C CYS A 572 -20.36 -6.61 44.16
N ILE A 573 -20.80 -5.64 43.36
CA ILE A 573 -21.98 -5.80 42.49
C ILE A 573 -21.48 -5.99 41.07
N ILE A 574 -21.91 -7.07 40.42
CA ILE A 574 -21.69 -7.29 39.00
C ILE A 574 -22.89 -6.77 38.22
N ALA A 575 -22.61 -5.98 37.19
CA ALA A 575 -23.59 -5.46 36.26
C ALA A 575 -23.21 -5.83 34.84
N VAL A 576 -24.04 -6.62 34.16
CA VAL A 576 -23.85 -6.98 32.75
C VAL A 576 -25.00 -6.40 31.94
N SER A 577 -24.65 -5.70 30.87
CA SER A 577 -25.60 -5.04 29.98
C SER A 577 -25.29 -5.32 28.52
N GLN A 578 -26.34 -5.45 27.70
CA GLN A 578 -26.22 -5.29 26.24
C GLN A 578 -26.59 -3.86 25.87
N VAL A 579 -25.72 -3.23 25.08
CA VAL A 579 -25.93 -1.90 24.54
C VAL A 579 -25.97 -2.00 23.03
N ARG A 580 -27.11 -1.65 22.43
CA ARG A 580 -27.28 -1.66 20.97
C ARG A 580 -27.34 -0.23 20.41
N PHE A 581 -26.34 0.13 19.62
CA PHE A 581 -26.26 1.38 18.87
C PHE A 581 -26.93 1.19 17.52
N VAL A 582 -27.97 1.97 17.24
CA VAL A 582 -28.69 1.94 15.97
C VAL A 582 -28.82 3.34 15.42
N ASP A 583 -28.31 3.56 14.20
CA ASP A 583 -28.53 4.79 13.45
C ASP A 583 -28.81 4.49 11.98
N THR A 584 -29.92 5.03 11.47
CA THR A 584 -30.39 4.76 10.11
C THR A 584 -29.60 5.54 9.06
N LYS A 585 -29.01 6.69 9.42
CA LYS A 585 -28.22 7.51 8.49
C LYS A 585 -26.87 6.86 8.21
N THR A 586 -26.18 6.39 9.24
CA THR A 586 -24.90 5.69 9.12
C THR A 586 -25.04 4.19 8.84
N LYS A 587 -26.28 3.66 8.85
CA LYS A 587 -26.60 2.23 8.78
C LYS A 587 -25.92 1.40 9.87
N LEU A 588 -25.59 2.03 11.00
CA LEU A 588 -25.01 1.34 12.15
C LEU A 588 -26.09 0.51 12.84
N ASP A 589 -25.79 -0.77 13.04
CA ASP A 589 -26.52 -1.66 13.94
C ASP A 589 -25.50 -2.52 14.69
N HIS A 590 -25.13 -2.09 15.89
CA HIS A 590 -24.04 -2.69 16.64
C HIS A 590 -24.44 -2.94 18.08
N ALA A 591 -24.33 -4.19 18.52
CA ALA A 591 -24.57 -4.57 19.91
C ALA A 591 -23.25 -4.93 20.60
N VAL A 592 -23.06 -4.40 21.80
CA VAL A 592 -21.92 -4.71 22.66
C VAL A 592 -22.37 -5.16 24.03
N SER A 593 -21.71 -6.18 24.55
CA SER A 593 -21.85 -6.61 25.93
C SER A 593 -20.82 -5.85 26.79
N ARG A 594 -21.27 -5.32 27.92
CA ARG A 594 -20.44 -4.60 28.90
C ARG A 594 -20.62 -5.23 30.27
N THR A 595 -19.52 -5.54 30.93
CA THR A 595 -19.51 -6.08 32.29
C THR A 595 -18.78 -5.10 33.20
N TRP A 596 -19.46 -4.65 34.24
CA TRP A 596 -18.96 -3.71 35.24
C TRP A 596 -18.93 -4.36 36.62
N LEU A 597 -17.83 -4.15 37.34
CA LEU A 597 -17.73 -4.45 38.76
C LEU A 597 -17.83 -3.16 39.56
N LEU A 598 -18.89 -3.05 40.35
CA LEU A 598 -19.19 -1.90 41.17
C LEU A 598 -18.77 -2.18 42.62
N PRO A 599 -17.95 -1.31 43.24
CA PRO A 599 -17.48 -1.53 44.60
C PRO A 599 -18.63 -1.40 45.60
N VAL A 600 -18.60 -2.25 46.62
CA VAL A 600 -19.51 -2.20 47.77
C VAL A 600 -18.83 -1.40 48.89
N ARG A 601 -19.48 -0.34 49.40
CA ARG A 601 -18.99 0.53 50.48
C ARG A 601 -19.88 0.46 51.72
N GLU A 602 -19.38 0.87 52.88
CA GLU A 602 -20.18 0.87 54.11
C GLU A 602 -21.38 1.83 54.04
N ASP A 603 -21.25 2.94 53.30
CA ASP A 603 -22.32 3.94 53.18
C ASP A 603 -23.54 3.42 52.37
N PRO A 604 -24.75 3.40 52.98
CA PRO A 604 -25.88 2.59 52.51
C PRO A 604 -26.72 3.16 51.37
N VAL A 605 -26.41 4.34 50.83
CA VAL A 605 -27.42 5.13 50.08
C VAL A 605 -27.16 5.22 48.56
N PHE A 606 -25.93 5.05 48.08
CA PHE A 606 -25.62 5.22 46.65
C PHE A 606 -24.55 4.25 46.15
N ILE A 607 -24.93 3.33 45.27
CA ILE A 607 -23.96 2.71 44.35
C ILE A 607 -23.52 3.80 43.38
N MET A 608 -22.26 4.25 43.52
CA MET A 608 -21.66 5.20 42.59
C MET A 608 -21.16 4.46 41.36
N MET A 609 -21.93 4.54 40.28
CA MET A 609 -21.64 3.79 39.04
C MET A 609 -20.30 4.21 38.42
N ASP A 610 -19.88 5.46 38.61
CA ASP A 610 -18.60 5.98 38.12
C ASP A 610 -17.36 5.39 38.80
N ASP A 611 -17.53 4.81 39.99
CA ASP A 611 -16.45 4.11 40.72
C ASP A 611 -16.28 2.65 40.25
N GLY A 612 -17.11 2.20 39.32
CA GLY A 612 -17.02 0.87 38.74
C GLY A 612 -15.81 0.67 37.84
N THR A 613 -15.36 -0.57 37.71
CA THR A 613 -14.37 -0.98 36.70
C THR A 613 -15.01 -1.85 35.64
N GLU A 614 -14.74 -1.56 34.37
CA GLU A 614 -15.14 -2.43 33.25
C GLU A 614 -14.21 -3.65 33.19
N GLU A 615 -14.79 -4.84 33.03
CA GLU A 615 -14.05 -6.10 32.97
C GLU A 615 -14.42 -6.92 31.72
N LYS A 616 -13.46 -7.70 31.21
CA LYS A 616 -13.68 -8.63 30.08
C LYS A 616 -14.13 -10.02 30.58
N ILE A 617 -15.30 -10.08 31.22
CA ILE A 617 -15.87 -11.31 31.79
C ILE A 617 -17.22 -11.58 31.15
N LYS A 618 -17.40 -12.80 30.60
CA LYS A 618 -18.68 -13.21 30.04
C LYS A 618 -19.59 -13.72 31.15
N VAL A 619 -20.90 -13.56 30.99
CA VAL A 619 -21.90 -14.08 31.94
C VAL A 619 -21.74 -15.60 32.13
N THR A 620 -21.36 -16.32 31.07
CA THR A 620 -21.14 -17.77 31.06
C THR A 620 -19.96 -18.21 31.92
N ASP A 621 -19.02 -17.31 32.22
CA ASP A 621 -17.81 -17.61 32.98
C ASP A 621 -18.04 -17.43 34.48
N LEU A 622 -19.22 -16.96 34.89
CA LEU A 622 -19.56 -16.74 36.30
C LEU A 622 -19.86 -18.07 36.98
N GLU A 623 -19.20 -18.29 38.11
CA GLU A 623 -19.38 -19.47 38.95
C GLU A 623 -20.52 -19.26 39.96
N SER A 624 -21.12 -20.36 40.42
CA SER A 624 -22.20 -20.35 41.41
C SER A 624 -21.72 -20.55 42.85
N LYS A 625 -20.47 -21.01 43.05
CA LYS A 625 -19.92 -21.33 44.36
C LYS A 625 -18.46 -20.89 44.47
N PRO A 626 -18.03 -20.27 45.58
CA PRO A 626 -16.64 -19.90 45.79
C PRO A 626 -15.74 -21.12 45.94
N ALA A 627 -14.51 -21.03 45.46
CA ALA A 627 -13.47 -22.00 45.75
C ALA A 627 -13.13 -22.04 47.26
N THR A 628 -12.84 -23.23 47.78
CA THR A 628 -12.50 -23.47 49.19
C THR A 628 -11.15 -24.18 49.33
N PRO A 629 -10.32 -23.90 50.34
CA PRO A 629 -10.56 -22.94 51.44
C PRO A 629 -10.29 -21.48 51.05
N ALA A 630 -11.11 -20.55 51.58
CA ALA A 630 -10.98 -19.10 51.35
C ALA A 630 -11.52 -18.29 52.53
N ASP A 631 -11.04 -17.05 52.67
CA ASP A 631 -11.59 -16.04 53.58
C ASP A 631 -12.60 -15.14 52.85
N PHE A 632 -13.54 -14.56 53.58
CA PHE A 632 -14.56 -13.65 53.02
C PHE A 632 -14.56 -12.30 53.74
N ILE A 633 -14.63 -11.21 52.97
CA ILE A 633 -14.90 -9.87 53.51
C ILE A 633 -16.40 -9.74 53.73
N ASN A 634 -16.82 -9.29 54.92
CA ASN A 634 -18.23 -9.14 55.25
C ASN A 634 -18.88 -8.01 54.45
N PRO A 635 -19.96 -8.27 53.69
CA PRO A 635 -20.70 -7.22 53.01
C PRO A 635 -21.56 -6.41 54.00
N PRO A 636 -21.81 -5.13 53.73
CA PRO A 636 -22.75 -4.30 54.48
C PRO A 636 -24.19 -4.83 54.47
N GLN A 637 -24.96 -4.52 55.51
CA GLN A 637 -26.36 -4.95 55.69
C GLN A 637 -27.30 -4.58 54.53
N TRP A 638 -27.03 -3.46 53.85
CA TRP A 638 -27.88 -2.97 52.77
C TRP A 638 -27.82 -3.82 51.49
N VAL A 639 -26.75 -4.62 51.31
CA VAL A 639 -26.57 -5.54 50.17
C VAL A 639 -27.59 -6.69 50.20
N PHE A 640 -28.11 -7.02 51.38
CA PHE A 640 -29.04 -8.13 51.59
C PHE A 640 -30.51 -7.77 51.27
N GLN A 641 -30.80 -6.57 50.78
CA GLN A 641 -32.18 -6.11 50.52
C GLN A 641 -32.58 -6.32 49.03
N PRO A 642 -33.41 -7.32 48.68
CA PRO A 642 -33.68 -7.66 47.27
C PRO A 642 -34.37 -6.53 46.50
N LYS A 643 -35.21 -5.73 47.18
CA LYS A 643 -35.97 -4.62 46.57
C LYS A 643 -35.07 -3.56 45.92
N ASN A 644 -33.82 -3.41 46.40
CA ASN A 644 -32.92 -2.37 45.93
C ASN A 644 -32.30 -2.70 44.57
N TYR A 645 -32.04 -3.97 44.27
CA TYR A 645 -31.41 -4.40 43.00
C TYR A 645 -32.21 -3.99 41.77
N LYS A 646 -33.53 -4.07 41.82
CA LYS A 646 -34.39 -3.63 40.71
C LYS A 646 -34.30 -2.10 40.47
N ALA A 647 -34.21 -1.32 41.55
CA ALA A 647 -34.06 0.13 41.45
C ALA A 647 -32.65 0.51 40.96
N TRP A 648 -31.62 -0.18 41.43
CA TRP A 648 -30.24 0.02 41.00
C TRP A 648 -30.02 -0.39 39.55
N ALA A 649 -30.58 -1.51 39.10
CA ALA A 649 -30.51 -1.93 37.70
C ALA A 649 -31.11 -0.88 36.76
N LYS A 650 -32.22 -0.24 37.15
CA LYS A 650 -32.82 0.86 36.38
C LYS A 650 -31.92 2.11 36.36
N LYS A 651 -31.34 2.48 37.50
CA LYS A 651 -30.36 3.59 37.57
C LYS A 651 -29.10 3.30 36.77
N PHE A 652 -28.63 2.05 36.77
CA PHE A 652 -27.50 1.59 35.97
C PHE A 652 -27.82 1.67 34.49
N GLN A 653 -29.00 1.21 34.05
CA GLN A 653 -29.45 1.37 32.66
C GLN A 653 -29.44 2.84 32.23
N ASP A 654 -29.97 3.76 33.07
CA ASP A 654 -29.97 5.19 32.79
C ASP A 654 -28.55 5.77 32.71
N TRP A 655 -27.65 5.31 33.58
CA TRP A 655 -26.24 5.70 33.56
C TRP A 655 -25.51 5.18 32.32
N VAL A 656 -25.73 3.92 31.92
CA VAL A 656 -25.18 3.32 30.69
C VAL A 656 -25.60 4.14 29.48
N VAL A 657 -26.87 4.55 29.38
CA VAL A 657 -27.37 5.40 28.28
C VAL A 657 -26.65 6.76 28.21
N LEU A 658 -26.28 7.33 29.35
CA LEU A 658 -25.60 8.63 29.41
C LEU A 658 -24.09 8.52 29.14
N LYS A 659 -23.47 7.44 29.61
CA LYS A 659 -22.01 7.23 29.53
C LYS A 659 -21.58 6.62 28.20
N GLU A 660 -22.34 5.66 27.69
CA GLU A 660 -21.97 4.91 26.48
C GLU A 660 -22.21 5.73 25.23
N LYS A 661 -21.20 5.70 24.36
CA LYS A 661 -21.15 6.40 23.09
C LYS A 661 -20.43 5.51 22.09
N HIS A 662 -20.92 5.46 20.87
CA HIS A 662 -20.23 4.81 19.76
C HIS A 662 -19.85 5.87 18.73
N PHE A 663 -18.57 5.89 18.36
CA PHE A 663 -18.04 6.85 17.41
C PHE A 663 -18.01 6.21 16.02
N VAL A 664 -18.60 6.89 15.05
CA VAL A 664 -18.59 6.48 13.64
C VAL A 664 -17.99 7.61 12.82
N LEU A 665 -17.02 7.28 11.99
CA LEU A 665 -16.46 8.25 11.05
C LEU A 665 -17.38 8.33 9.83
N THR A 666 -17.58 9.54 9.32
CA THR A 666 -18.41 9.75 8.13
C THR A 666 -17.72 10.69 7.16
N CYS A 667 -17.93 10.45 5.87
CA CYS A 667 -17.61 11.39 4.80
C CYS A 667 -18.94 11.74 4.10
N PRO A 668 -19.58 12.87 4.46
CA PRO A 668 -20.89 13.22 3.95
C PRO A 668 -20.94 13.36 2.43
N ALA A 669 -19.86 13.87 1.83
CA ALA A 669 -19.75 14.10 0.38
C ALA A 669 -19.96 12.80 -0.41
N PHE A 670 -19.35 11.69 0.04
CA PHE A 670 -19.47 10.38 -0.59
C PHE A 670 -20.52 9.47 0.05
N LYS A 671 -21.26 9.98 1.05
CA LYS A 671 -22.26 9.21 1.82
C LYS A 671 -21.69 7.92 2.40
N LEU A 672 -20.43 7.98 2.85
CA LEU A 672 -19.74 6.85 3.48
C LEU A 672 -19.73 7.00 5.00
N SER A 673 -19.89 5.88 5.70
CA SER A 673 -19.69 5.72 7.15
C SER A 673 -18.70 4.60 7.41
N SER A 674 -17.96 4.66 8.51
CA SER A 674 -17.03 3.61 8.91
C SER A 674 -17.76 2.30 9.21
N LEU A 675 -17.15 1.18 8.84
CA LEU A 675 -17.61 -0.15 9.17
C LEU A 675 -17.36 -0.45 10.66
N LYS A 676 -17.94 -1.54 11.14
CA LYS A 676 -17.69 -2.04 12.49
C LYS A 676 -16.20 -2.32 12.68
N ASP A 677 -15.63 -1.81 13.78
CA ASP A 677 -14.22 -1.97 14.16
C ASP A 677 -13.20 -1.48 13.09
N GLU A 678 -13.63 -0.73 12.08
CA GLU A 678 -12.76 -0.13 11.07
C GLU A 678 -11.94 1.01 11.69
N THR A 679 -10.64 0.98 11.50
CA THR A 679 -9.76 2.04 12.00
C THR A 679 -9.96 3.33 11.20
N GLU A 680 -9.63 4.48 11.78
CA GLU A 680 -9.70 5.76 11.05
C GLU A 680 -8.86 5.75 9.77
N ARG A 681 -7.69 5.12 9.84
CA ARG A 681 -6.80 4.91 8.71
C ARG A 681 -7.51 4.16 7.58
N ASP A 682 -8.10 3.01 7.88
CA ASP A 682 -8.74 2.16 6.86
C ASP A 682 -9.97 2.87 6.26
N PHE A 683 -10.72 3.60 7.09
CA PHE A 683 -11.82 4.43 6.61
C PHE A 683 -11.34 5.54 5.65
N ARG A 684 -10.26 6.25 5.99
CA ARG A 684 -9.66 7.27 5.11
C ARG A 684 -9.17 6.68 3.80
N ILE A 685 -8.56 5.50 3.81
CA ILE A 685 -8.15 4.77 2.60
C ILE A 685 -9.37 4.47 1.72
N ARG A 686 -10.46 3.98 2.31
CA ARG A 686 -11.70 3.68 1.59
C ARG A 686 -12.37 4.95 1.02
N VAL A 687 -12.33 6.05 1.75
CA VAL A 687 -12.77 7.38 1.27
C VAL A 687 -11.93 7.85 0.08
N ALA A 688 -10.61 7.75 0.17
CA ALA A 688 -9.70 8.12 -0.93
C ALA A 688 -9.93 7.26 -2.18
N GLN A 689 -10.14 5.94 -2.00
CA GLN A 689 -10.49 5.04 -3.09
C GLN A 689 -11.82 5.44 -3.75
N LYS A 690 -12.85 5.78 -2.95
CA LYS A 690 -14.14 6.22 -3.49
C LYS A 690 -14.04 7.55 -4.24
N ALA A 691 -13.24 8.48 -3.72
CA ALA A 691 -12.94 9.76 -4.37
C ALA A 691 -12.31 9.53 -5.75
N LYS A 692 -11.35 8.61 -5.85
CA LYS A 692 -10.72 8.22 -7.12
C LYS A 692 -11.71 7.66 -8.12
N GLU A 693 -12.61 6.76 -7.69
CA GLU A 693 -13.65 6.19 -8.55
C GLU A 693 -14.62 7.25 -9.10
N GLU A 694 -15.08 8.18 -8.24
CA GLU A 694 -15.97 9.26 -8.68
C GLU A 694 -15.25 10.23 -9.62
N ARG A 695 -13.99 10.55 -9.32
CA ARG A 695 -13.16 11.37 -10.20
C ARG A 695 -13.00 10.74 -11.57
N ASP A 696 -12.55 9.49 -11.63
CA ASP A 696 -12.29 8.81 -12.90
C ASP A 696 -13.59 8.74 -13.74
N ALA A 697 -14.74 8.52 -13.09
CA ALA A 697 -16.05 8.54 -13.75
C ALA A 697 -16.47 9.93 -14.28
N GLU A 698 -16.21 11.01 -13.53
CA GLU A 698 -16.49 12.38 -14.01
C GLU A 698 -15.53 12.82 -15.12
N ILE A 699 -14.24 12.46 -15.02
CA ILE A 699 -13.25 12.70 -16.08
C ILE A 699 -13.64 11.94 -17.35
N ASP A 700 -14.14 10.71 -17.26
CA ASP A 700 -14.60 9.96 -18.43
C ASP A 700 -15.78 10.62 -19.14
N LYS A 701 -16.77 11.10 -18.38
CA LYS A 701 -17.89 11.88 -18.95
C LYS A 701 -17.39 13.14 -19.63
N LEU A 702 -16.45 13.83 -19.00
CA LEU A 702 -15.84 15.03 -19.54
C LEU A 702 -15.06 14.71 -20.83
N ARG A 703 -14.26 13.65 -20.83
CA ARG A 703 -13.49 13.21 -21.99
C ARG A 703 -14.40 12.86 -23.15
N ALA A 704 -15.48 12.10 -22.92
CA ALA A 704 -16.45 11.77 -23.96
C ALA A 704 -17.05 13.04 -24.61
N LYS A 705 -17.39 14.06 -23.81
CA LYS A 705 -17.90 15.36 -24.29
C LYS A 705 -16.88 16.13 -25.12
N TYR A 706 -15.60 16.07 -24.75
CA TYR A 706 -14.53 16.77 -25.45
C TYR A 706 -14.02 16.01 -26.69
N GLN A 707 -14.01 14.68 -26.66
CA GLN A 707 -13.60 13.82 -27.78
C GLN A 707 -14.46 14.04 -29.03
N GLU A 708 -15.78 14.26 -28.86
CA GLU A 708 -16.66 14.62 -29.98
C GLU A 708 -16.27 15.95 -30.64
N LYS A 709 -15.85 16.93 -29.83
CA LYS A 709 -15.38 18.24 -30.32
C LYS A 709 -14.00 18.14 -30.97
N LEU A 710 -13.08 17.43 -30.35
CA LEU A 710 -11.70 17.22 -30.82
C LEU A 710 -11.72 16.47 -32.15
N SER A 711 -12.42 15.33 -32.25
CA SER A 711 -12.52 14.56 -33.51
C SER A 711 -13.16 15.36 -34.66
N THR A 712 -14.12 16.23 -34.36
CA THR A 712 -14.69 17.16 -35.35
C THR A 712 -13.63 18.17 -35.83
N LEU A 713 -12.77 18.63 -34.93
CA LEU A 713 -11.72 19.60 -35.23
C LEU A 713 -10.52 18.95 -35.93
N GLU A 714 -10.10 17.75 -35.53
CA GLU A 714 -9.06 16.94 -36.18
C GLU A 714 -9.42 16.67 -37.65
N ASN A 715 -10.68 16.30 -37.92
CA ASN A 715 -11.14 16.14 -39.28
C ASN A 715 -11.05 17.45 -40.09
N LYS A 716 -11.31 18.60 -39.47
CA LYS A 716 -11.15 19.90 -40.12
C LYS A 716 -9.68 20.26 -40.36
N ILE A 717 -8.80 19.96 -39.41
CA ILE A 717 -7.35 20.16 -39.52
C ILE A 717 -6.82 19.30 -40.66
N ARG A 718 -7.12 18.00 -40.69
CA ARG A 718 -6.73 17.09 -41.77
C ARG A 718 -7.19 17.59 -43.14
N LEU A 719 -8.42 18.10 -43.25
CA LEU A 719 -8.92 18.69 -44.49
C LEU A 719 -8.20 20.00 -44.85
N ALA A 720 -7.82 20.80 -43.86
CA ALA A 720 -7.05 22.03 -44.05
C ALA A 720 -5.60 21.74 -44.46
N GLU A 721 -4.94 20.73 -43.88
CA GLU A 721 -3.61 20.26 -44.27
C GLU A 721 -3.61 19.80 -45.74
N GLN A 722 -4.60 18.98 -46.13
CA GLN A 722 -4.76 18.56 -47.52
C GLN A 722 -5.01 19.73 -48.47
N ALA A 723 -5.66 20.80 -48.01
CA ALA A 723 -5.84 22.01 -48.79
C ALA A 723 -4.53 22.78 -48.93
N VAL A 724 -3.75 22.92 -47.85
CA VAL A 724 -2.41 23.53 -47.87
C VAL A 724 -1.50 22.78 -48.84
N ASP A 725 -1.43 21.46 -48.75
CA ASP A 725 -0.62 20.62 -49.65
C ASP A 725 -1.02 20.83 -51.11
N ARG A 726 -2.33 20.82 -51.39
CA ARG A 726 -2.86 21.03 -52.74
C ARG A 726 -2.51 22.42 -53.29
N GLU A 727 -2.65 23.47 -52.50
CA GLU A 727 -2.31 24.84 -52.90
C GLU A 727 -0.79 25.01 -53.09
N GLN A 728 0.03 24.37 -52.25
CA GLN A 728 1.49 24.35 -52.42
C GLN A 728 1.92 23.60 -53.68
N GLU A 729 1.31 22.47 -54.00
CA GLU A 729 1.56 21.72 -55.23
C GLU A 729 1.14 22.52 -56.48
N GLN A 730 -0.02 23.19 -56.43
CA GLN A 730 -0.46 24.09 -57.51
C GLN A 730 0.50 25.25 -57.71
N LEU A 731 1.00 25.85 -56.63
CA LEU A 731 2.00 26.91 -56.69
C LEU A 731 3.31 26.40 -57.32
N LYS A 732 3.81 25.23 -56.92
CA LYS A 732 4.99 24.58 -57.54
C LYS A 732 4.77 24.30 -59.04
N ALA A 733 3.60 23.80 -59.41
CA ALA A 733 3.26 23.51 -60.80
C ALA A 733 3.12 24.79 -61.66
N GLN A 734 2.54 25.86 -61.09
CA GLN A 734 2.41 27.16 -61.76
C GLN A 734 3.74 27.91 -61.88
N ASP A 735 4.60 27.84 -60.87
CA ASP A 735 5.96 28.38 -60.94
C ASP A 735 6.79 27.64 -62.02
N MET A 736 6.60 26.32 -62.15
CA MET A 736 7.20 25.53 -63.23
C MET A 736 6.67 25.93 -64.62
N GLN A 737 5.36 26.14 -64.79
CA GLN A 737 4.79 26.65 -66.05
C GLN A 737 5.23 28.09 -66.37
N THR A 738 5.37 28.94 -65.35
CA THR A 738 5.84 30.33 -65.49
C THR A 738 7.30 30.34 -65.93
N ALA A 739 8.14 29.46 -65.36
CA ALA A 739 9.53 29.26 -65.79
C ALA A 739 9.64 28.77 -67.25
N ILE A 740 8.70 27.92 -67.71
CA ILE A 740 8.63 27.46 -69.11
C ILE A 740 8.17 28.60 -70.05
N SER A 741 7.26 29.46 -69.61
CA SER A 741 6.78 30.62 -70.41
C SER A 741 7.79 31.77 -70.50
N VAL A 742 8.65 31.92 -69.48
CA VAL A 742 9.80 32.84 -69.50
C VAL A 742 10.97 32.24 -70.29
N GLY A 743 11.09 30.90 -70.30
CA GLY A 743 12.09 30.11 -71.04
C GLY A 743 11.96 30.13 -72.57
N ALA A 744 10.87 30.65 -73.14
CA ALA A 744 10.76 30.88 -74.59
C ALA A 744 11.43 32.20 -75.06
N THR A 745 11.99 33.01 -74.14
CA THR A 745 12.54 34.34 -74.46
C THR A 745 14.05 34.49 -74.18
N VAL A 746 14.71 33.46 -73.65
CA VAL A 746 16.14 33.53 -73.25
C VAL A 746 17.02 32.52 -74.01
N LEU A 747 16.61 32.13 -75.22
CA LEU A 747 17.47 31.48 -76.20
C LEU A 747 17.64 32.39 -77.41
N GLY A 748 18.54 33.37 -77.30
CA GLY A 748 18.88 34.26 -78.40
C GLY A 748 19.86 35.41 -78.11
N ALA A 749 20.32 35.61 -76.87
CA ALA A 749 21.09 36.81 -76.50
C ALA A 749 22.55 36.58 -76.10
N PHE A 750 23.16 35.43 -76.40
CA PHE A 750 24.60 35.20 -76.15
C PHE A 750 25.42 34.68 -77.33
N LEU A 751 24.94 34.87 -78.56
CA LEU A 751 25.77 34.79 -79.77
C LEU A 751 25.40 35.93 -80.71
N GLY A 752 26.24 36.97 -80.71
CA GLY A 752 26.30 37.95 -81.81
C GLY A 752 26.70 37.25 -83.13
N GLY A 753 26.28 37.72 -84.29
CA GLY A 753 25.63 39.00 -84.55
C GLY A 753 25.09 39.14 -85.96
N GLY A 754 24.55 40.32 -86.22
CA GLY A 754 24.02 40.71 -87.53
C GLY A 754 22.97 41.79 -87.42
N ARG A 755 23.37 43.04 -87.70
CA ARG A 755 22.52 44.24 -87.82
C ARG A 755 21.18 43.96 -88.50
N ARG A 756 20.07 44.48 -87.93
CA ARG A 756 19.07 45.30 -88.67
C ARG A 756 17.92 45.82 -87.78
N ARG A 757 17.75 47.14 -87.85
CA ARG A 757 16.54 47.99 -87.83
C ARG A 757 15.38 47.68 -86.88
N MET A 758 15.12 48.69 -86.05
CA MET A 758 13.82 49.00 -85.45
C MET A 758 12.70 49.08 -86.50
N ASN A 759 11.53 48.49 -86.21
CA ASN A 759 10.27 49.18 -86.45
C ASN A 759 9.11 48.71 -85.56
N SER A 760 8.28 49.70 -85.22
CA SER A 760 6.97 49.77 -84.56
C SER A 760 6.14 48.49 -84.36
N GLY A 761 5.79 48.21 -83.09
CA GLY A 761 4.80 47.19 -82.72
C GLY A 761 4.59 47.07 -81.21
N THR A 762 4.52 48.19 -80.50
CA THR A 762 4.42 48.26 -79.04
C THR A 762 2.98 48.60 -78.64
N LEU A 763 2.20 47.62 -78.18
CA LEU A 763 1.13 47.84 -77.17
C LEU A 763 0.50 46.55 -76.61
N GLY A 764 0.64 45.39 -77.27
CA GLY A 764 -0.04 44.14 -76.84
C GLY A 764 0.72 43.23 -75.85
N ARG A 765 1.92 43.61 -75.38
CA ARG A 765 2.81 42.70 -74.61
C ARG A 765 3.09 43.10 -73.15
N ALA A 766 2.66 44.28 -72.72
CA ALA A 766 2.75 44.70 -71.31
C ALA A 766 1.66 44.04 -70.43
N THR A 767 0.56 43.58 -71.03
CA THR A 767 -0.56 42.95 -70.31
C THR A 767 -0.30 41.50 -69.90
N THR A 768 0.58 40.76 -70.58
CA THR A 768 0.79 39.32 -70.31
C THR A 768 1.75 39.08 -69.15
N ALA A 769 2.80 39.90 -69.01
CA ALA A 769 3.73 39.85 -67.88
C ALA A 769 3.07 40.37 -66.58
N ALA A 770 2.28 41.45 -66.67
CA ALA A 770 1.49 41.95 -65.54
C ALA A 770 0.43 40.93 -65.07
N ARG A 771 -0.24 40.21 -66.00
CA ARG A 771 -1.18 39.14 -65.65
C ARG A 771 -0.51 37.88 -65.10
N ALA A 772 0.73 37.57 -65.47
CA ALA A 772 1.48 36.45 -64.91
C ALA A 772 1.96 36.76 -63.48
N ALA A 773 2.47 37.96 -63.24
CA ALA A 773 2.84 38.44 -61.91
C ALA A 773 1.63 38.53 -60.96
N ASN A 774 0.48 39.02 -61.43
CA ASN A 774 -0.74 39.11 -60.62
C ASN A 774 -1.32 37.72 -60.27
N ARG A 775 -1.11 36.71 -61.13
CA ARG A 775 -1.54 35.32 -60.88
C ARG A 775 -0.62 34.57 -59.92
N SER A 776 0.70 34.76 -60.03
CA SER A 776 1.66 34.21 -59.05
C SER A 776 1.47 34.86 -57.66
N ALA A 777 1.16 36.16 -57.61
CA ALA A 777 0.81 36.85 -56.37
C ALA A 777 -0.51 36.35 -55.76
N SER A 778 -1.54 36.09 -56.55
CA SER A 778 -2.80 35.53 -56.04
C SER A 778 -2.62 34.12 -55.47
N SER A 779 -1.86 33.26 -56.13
CA SER A 779 -1.62 31.88 -55.65
C SER A 779 -0.75 31.82 -54.39
N ARG A 780 0.17 32.77 -54.19
CA ARG A 780 0.86 32.93 -52.90
C ARG A 780 -0.10 33.35 -51.78
N ALA A 781 -1.02 34.27 -52.07
CA ALA A 781 -2.06 34.68 -51.11
C ALA A 781 -3.08 33.56 -50.82
N ASP A 782 -3.28 32.62 -51.76
CA ASP A 782 -4.11 31.43 -51.54
C ASP A 782 -3.44 30.45 -50.56
N VAL A 783 -2.14 30.19 -50.72
CA VAL A 783 -1.34 29.38 -49.78
C VAL A 783 -1.28 30.04 -48.40
N GLU A 784 -1.10 31.36 -48.34
CA GLU A 784 -1.08 32.12 -47.08
C GLU A 784 -2.42 31.98 -46.33
N ARG A 785 -3.56 32.18 -47.01
CA ARG A 785 -4.89 31.99 -46.41
C ARG A 785 -5.16 30.54 -45.97
N ALA A 786 -4.66 29.55 -46.72
CA ALA A 786 -4.78 28.15 -46.33
C ALA A 786 -3.99 27.84 -45.06
N ASN A 787 -2.76 28.38 -44.94
CA ASN A 787 -1.94 28.28 -43.73
C ASN A 787 -2.57 29.02 -42.55
N GLU A 788 -3.11 30.24 -42.73
CA GLU A 788 -3.81 30.98 -41.68
C GLU A 788 -5.03 30.20 -41.15
N ASN A 789 -5.78 29.53 -42.05
CA ASN A 789 -6.90 28.69 -41.65
C ASN A 789 -6.45 27.44 -40.87
N LEU A 790 -5.34 26.81 -41.29
CA LEU A 790 -4.74 25.70 -40.55
C LEU A 790 -4.28 26.16 -39.16
N GLU A 791 -3.59 27.28 -39.07
CA GLU A 791 -3.14 27.87 -37.82
C GLU A 791 -4.31 28.23 -36.89
N ALA A 792 -5.38 28.82 -37.43
CA ALA A 792 -6.60 29.12 -36.68
C ALA A 792 -7.32 27.86 -36.17
N LEU A 793 -7.28 26.75 -36.91
CA LEU A 793 -7.82 25.47 -36.47
C LEU A 793 -6.93 24.83 -35.40
N ASN A 794 -5.61 24.89 -35.55
CA ASN A 794 -4.66 24.41 -34.54
C ASN A 794 -4.79 25.21 -33.22
N GLN A 795 -4.95 26.54 -33.30
CA GLN A 795 -5.20 27.37 -32.13
C GLN A 795 -6.51 26.98 -31.42
N LYS A 796 -7.58 26.72 -32.17
CA LYS A 796 -8.84 26.22 -31.59
C LYS A 796 -8.69 24.85 -30.93
N MET A 797 -7.80 24.00 -31.45
CA MET A 797 -7.49 22.71 -30.83
C MET A 797 -6.88 22.94 -29.45
N ALA A 798 -5.82 23.76 -29.42
CA ALA A 798 -5.12 24.12 -28.19
C ALA A 798 -6.07 24.76 -27.16
N ASP A 799 -6.96 25.65 -27.58
CA ASP A 799 -7.93 26.30 -26.68
C ASP A 799 -8.91 25.28 -26.07
N ILE A 800 -9.44 24.34 -26.89
CA ILE A 800 -10.34 23.28 -26.42
C ILE A 800 -9.62 22.33 -25.46
N GLU A 801 -8.38 21.98 -25.76
CA GLU A 801 -7.56 21.11 -24.94
C GLU A 801 -7.22 21.76 -23.59
N GLN A 802 -6.86 23.05 -23.60
CA GLN A 802 -6.66 23.85 -22.39
C GLN A 802 -7.95 23.94 -21.56
N GLN A 803 -9.10 24.14 -22.21
CA GLN A 803 -10.39 24.16 -21.52
C GLN A 803 -10.67 22.82 -20.83
N PHE A 804 -10.46 21.70 -21.54
CA PHE A 804 -10.58 20.36 -20.99
C PHE A 804 -9.69 20.18 -19.75
N GLN A 805 -8.41 20.58 -19.83
CA GLN A 805 -7.50 20.47 -18.68
C GLN A 805 -7.91 21.32 -17.47
N SER A 806 -8.45 22.52 -17.71
CA SER A 806 -8.93 23.38 -16.63
C SER A 806 -10.15 22.76 -15.92
N GLU A 807 -11.07 22.14 -16.67
CA GLU A 807 -12.25 21.47 -16.11
C GLU A 807 -11.85 20.20 -15.35
N VAL A 808 -10.91 19.39 -15.87
CA VAL A 808 -10.33 18.24 -15.15
C VAL A 808 -9.71 18.67 -13.82
N SER A 809 -8.89 19.73 -13.85
CA SER A 809 -8.22 20.25 -12.65
C SER A 809 -9.21 20.77 -11.59
N ALA A 810 -10.32 21.37 -12.03
CA ALA A 810 -11.37 21.83 -11.12
C ALA A 810 -12.12 20.66 -10.46
N ILE A 811 -12.52 19.65 -11.24
CA ILE A 811 -13.15 18.41 -10.73
C ILE A 811 -12.25 17.77 -9.68
N GLN A 812 -10.95 17.68 -9.96
CA GLN A 812 -9.97 17.13 -9.04
C GLN A 812 -9.96 17.87 -7.69
N ALA A 813 -9.81 19.19 -7.72
CA ALA A 813 -9.69 19.99 -6.50
C ALA A 813 -10.96 19.90 -5.62
N GLU A 814 -12.14 19.81 -6.24
CA GLU A 814 -13.40 19.62 -5.52
C GLU A 814 -13.49 18.24 -4.85
N ILE A 815 -13.11 17.18 -5.57
CA ILE A 815 -13.14 15.80 -5.06
C ILE A 815 -12.12 15.59 -3.94
N ASP A 816 -10.90 16.11 -4.07
CA ASP A 816 -9.88 16.01 -3.02
C ASP A 816 -10.32 16.72 -1.74
N LYS A 817 -10.89 17.92 -1.87
CA LYS A 817 -11.45 18.66 -0.74
C LYS A 817 -12.60 17.88 -0.08
N ALA A 818 -13.45 17.24 -0.86
CA ALA A 818 -14.53 16.39 -0.37
C ALA A 818 -13.99 15.17 0.41
N ALA A 819 -12.93 14.52 -0.10
CA ALA A 819 -12.31 13.36 0.52
C ALA A 819 -11.62 13.66 1.85
N GLN A 820 -11.10 14.87 2.02
CA GLN A 820 -10.50 15.29 3.28
C GLN A 820 -11.54 15.59 4.37
N ASN A 821 -12.80 15.82 4.01
CA ASN A 821 -13.88 16.09 4.97
C ASN A 821 -14.40 14.81 5.63
N VAL A 822 -13.64 14.31 6.60
CA VAL A 822 -14.02 13.20 7.47
C VAL A 822 -14.40 13.74 8.85
N GLU A 823 -15.61 13.42 9.28
CA GLU A 823 -16.20 13.91 10.53
C GLU A 823 -16.49 12.74 11.49
N VAL A 824 -16.27 12.96 12.79
CA VAL A 824 -16.62 11.99 13.84
C VAL A 824 -18.05 12.23 14.30
N VAL A 825 -18.94 11.27 14.06
CA VAL A 825 -20.32 11.27 14.54
C VAL A 825 -20.42 10.42 15.80
N ASN A 826 -20.95 11.01 16.86
CA ASN A 826 -21.21 10.33 18.12
C ASN A 826 -22.65 9.81 18.16
N ILE A 827 -22.81 8.50 18.30
CA ILE A 827 -24.09 7.81 18.40
C ILE A 827 -24.28 7.33 19.84
N ALA A 828 -25.24 7.94 20.53
CA ALA A 828 -25.68 7.49 21.85
C ALA A 828 -26.77 6.41 21.72
N PRO A 829 -26.79 5.40 22.59
CA PRO A 829 -27.83 4.39 22.56
C PRO A 829 -29.16 4.98 23.07
N LYS A 830 -30.27 4.53 22.50
CA LYS A 830 -31.59 4.82 23.09
C LYS A 830 -31.79 3.93 24.32
N LYS A 831 -32.54 4.40 25.32
CA LYS A 831 -32.88 3.59 26.50
C LYS A 831 -33.54 2.25 26.17
N THR A 832 -34.35 2.20 25.11
CA THR A 832 -34.98 0.96 24.60
C THR A 832 -33.98 -0.06 24.07
N ASN A 833 -32.75 0.37 23.77
CA ASN A 833 -31.69 -0.44 23.19
C ASN A 833 -30.62 -0.85 24.22
N VAL A 834 -30.83 -0.56 25.50
CA VAL A 834 -29.96 -0.99 26.59
C VAL A 834 -30.73 -2.00 27.41
N SER A 835 -30.25 -3.24 27.50
CA SER A 835 -30.74 -4.24 28.47
C SER A 835 -29.72 -4.40 29.58
N VAL A 836 -30.20 -4.61 30.80
CA VAL A 836 -29.36 -5.02 31.93
C VAL A 836 -29.71 -6.48 32.20
N ASP A 837 -28.85 -7.37 31.75
CA ASP A 837 -29.09 -8.82 31.78
C ASP A 837 -28.83 -9.36 33.19
N VAL A 838 -27.79 -8.83 33.85
CA VAL A 838 -27.40 -9.18 35.22
C VAL A 838 -27.15 -7.89 36.00
N PHE A 839 -27.75 -7.76 37.18
CA PHE A 839 -27.38 -6.74 38.15
C PHE A 839 -27.51 -7.36 39.53
N SER A 840 -26.42 -7.93 40.04
CA SER A 840 -26.48 -8.80 41.22
C SER A 840 -25.22 -8.76 42.06
N PHE A 841 -25.32 -9.35 43.24
CA PHE A 841 -24.18 -9.52 44.12
C PHE A 841 -23.18 -10.53 43.55
N ALA A 842 -21.89 -10.23 43.67
CA ALA A 842 -20.82 -11.11 43.26
C ALA A 842 -19.64 -11.12 44.23
N TRP A 843 -18.96 -12.27 44.29
CA TRP A 843 -17.69 -12.42 45.00
C TRP A 843 -16.51 -12.30 44.03
N ALA A 844 -15.59 -11.40 44.34
CA ALA A 844 -14.37 -11.17 43.60
C ALA A 844 -13.17 -11.85 44.27
N PRO A 845 -12.50 -12.84 43.63
CA PRO A 845 -11.35 -13.53 44.21
C PRO A 845 -10.07 -12.71 44.10
N TYR A 846 -9.39 -12.53 45.23
CA TYR A 846 -8.08 -11.90 45.33
C TYR A 846 -7.09 -12.84 46.00
N GLN A 847 -5.84 -12.78 45.57
CA GLN A 847 -4.72 -13.29 46.37
C GLN A 847 -4.04 -12.14 47.10
N ILE A 848 -3.63 -12.38 48.35
CA ILE A 848 -2.76 -11.45 49.08
C ILE A 848 -1.31 -11.85 48.85
N THR A 849 -0.54 -10.94 48.26
CA THR A 849 0.92 -11.06 48.09
C THR A 849 1.56 -9.79 48.65
N ASP A 850 2.43 -9.91 49.67
CA ASP A 850 3.10 -8.79 50.34
C ASP A 850 2.16 -7.66 50.80
N GLY A 851 0.98 -8.02 51.31
CA GLY A 851 -0.04 -7.07 51.77
C GLY A 851 -0.81 -6.34 50.66
N LYS A 852 -0.62 -6.73 49.39
CA LYS A 852 -1.38 -6.22 48.25
C LYS A 852 -2.41 -7.24 47.77
N TYR A 853 -3.61 -6.76 47.48
CA TYR A 853 -4.69 -7.53 46.88
C TYR A 853 -4.49 -7.58 45.37
N VAL A 854 -4.26 -8.78 44.82
CA VAL A 854 -4.12 -9.00 43.38
C VAL A 854 -5.36 -9.75 42.87
N PRO A 855 -6.11 -9.18 41.91
CA PRO A 855 -7.33 -9.81 41.38
C PRO A 855 -6.99 -11.05 40.58
N LEU A 856 -7.70 -12.16 40.84
CA LEU A 856 -7.43 -13.46 40.22
C LEU A 856 -8.22 -13.72 38.92
N TRP A 857 -9.20 -12.88 38.58
CA TRP A 857 -9.99 -13.05 37.33
C TRP A 857 -9.38 -12.32 36.11
N ARG A 858 -8.31 -11.54 36.33
CA ARG A 858 -7.63 -10.72 35.31
C ARG A 858 -6.34 -11.34 34.76
N GLN A 859 -5.90 -12.47 35.31
CA GLN A 859 -4.66 -13.13 34.92
C GLN A 859 -4.78 -13.92 33.62
#